data_AF-A0A3E2YNH5-F1
#
_entry.id   AF-A0A3E2YNH5-F1
#
_cell.length_a   1.000
_cell.length_b   1.000
_cell.length_c   1.000
_cell.angle_alpha   90.00
_cell.angle_beta   90.00
_cell.angle_gamma   90.00
#
_symmetry.space_group_name_H-M   'P 1'
#
loop_
_entity.id
_entity.type
_entity.pdbx_description
1 polymer ?
#
loop_
_entity_poly.entity_id
_entity_poly.type
_entity_poly.pdbx_seq_one_letter_code
_entity_poly.pdbx_strand_id
1 'polypeptide(L)'
;MTPVGGTGVVTLRPGSIVRPVEGGLFVGGWRSSALVTAPPVAGELWRRLEPLVREGIDPETAIAGRSARTAAAVRWLFGLLAEHDLLVDARLPLDGHPLAAYLAGVAGDPAGALAAVRQATVAVTGGPGQVPAVRAALRASGVAVAGDAGPDADLTVLIRTGTGDDPPNGGGEMLAVTVRPDGALIGPPGRPTPTGPGAPADRVPAPVGPAHRLLPYLVVHEVVRALGGLADDTALLLRGGTVRRVGTPAADGDGGVDRPERPDPGDVSVLVRGDDGPLVEAVRAAAPIRSTGTPHRRPGRVVVVGAAPDWPVARHLAEQRTAHATGAAYLPVRARGTSIEIGPLSRPDTADDACLQCADVRRRATLDTGDQRGSAVAAALVADGRPLPLPPYWQRLVAALAAGQLTGGVDPRTVGVLAVRDGSVTRHLVRPVPDCPACAALPPDSAAAARVVLHPRPLPAPDRLRRGAPDLGVLRAELVDLRYGPVTAVHSEREGPVALAAAELPVPGRSGRLGGYGRAADHPTAQVLALLEAVEREAGRYPQGRRTTVLGSYRELAADAVDPARLGLPEPDAVRHPAYPLDPYTPQTVTSWVWAHDLSGDRQVLVPEHAAYYGVRRPGAGRFLFESSSGCAVGSCLEEAVLHACLETIERDAFLLTWYTATPPTALTMPPDLDPVTRHLADRIAAEGYTLHLFDITSDVGVPVIWALLTADRADATARGATFSAAGAHPDPRRAVAAAVLEAGVNMAVAPRMPRPPRDRLLAMLDDPDQVRDLADHAALHLLAETLPRFDFATRPADPRPFDAHFAGRRDRWRHPDLTEVLRRLVDAMAAAGMPPLVVRQTGAAERRLGLTAVKVLAPGALPMTFGHLNRRVDLPRLRRRSGTGPGRPTLPHPFP
;
A
#
# COMPACT_ATOMS: atom_id res chain seq x y z
N MET A 1 -14.75 -19.65 9.20
CA MET A 1 -15.98 -18.83 9.20
C MET A 1 -16.84 -19.28 10.36
N THR A 2 -16.93 -18.46 11.40
CA THR A 2 -17.85 -18.69 12.53
C THR A 2 -19.26 -18.30 12.07
N PRO A 3 -20.31 -19.11 12.30
CA PRO A 3 -21.66 -18.73 11.90
C PRO A 3 -22.11 -17.53 12.73
N VAL A 4 -22.76 -16.57 12.08
CA VAL A 4 -23.55 -15.55 12.76
C VAL A 4 -24.57 -16.31 13.63
N GLY A 5 -24.43 -16.21 14.94
CA GLY A 5 -25.35 -16.82 15.89
C GLY A 5 -26.74 -16.22 15.73
N GLY A 6 -27.70 -17.02 15.29
CA GLY A 6 -29.10 -16.65 15.18
C GLY A 6 -29.79 -17.39 14.04
N THR A 7 -30.36 -18.56 14.32
CA THR A 7 -31.36 -19.20 13.45
C THR A 7 -32.57 -18.28 13.32
N GLY A 8 -32.86 -17.76 12.12
CA GLY A 8 -33.98 -16.88 11.89
C GLY A 8 -34.14 -16.48 10.43
N VAL A 9 -35.38 -16.17 10.04
CA VAL A 9 -35.74 -15.62 8.73
C VAL A 9 -35.04 -14.27 8.54
N VAL A 10 -34.30 -14.09 7.45
CA VAL A 10 -33.57 -12.85 7.14
C VAL A 10 -34.13 -12.15 5.90
N THR A 11 -34.12 -10.82 5.91
CA THR A 11 -34.44 -9.99 4.74
C THR A 11 -33.32 -9.00 4.43
N LEU A 12 -33.38 -8.35 3.27
CA LEU A 12 -32.44 -7.28 2.91
C LEU A 12 -32.66 -6.05 3.78
N ARG A 13 -31.57 -5.50 4.29
CA ARG A 13 -31.55 -4.20 4.96
C ARG A 13 -32.11 -3.13 4.00
N PRO A 14 -33.04 -2.26 4.43
CA PRO A 14 -33.61 -1.21 3.58
C PRO A 14 -32.52 -0.36 2.91
N GLY A 15 -32.67 -0.06 1.62
CA GLY A 15 -31.68 0.70 0.83
C GLY A 15 -30.48 -0.11 0.31
N SER A 16 -30.42 -1.42 0.58
CA SER A 16 -29.40 -2.30 0.00
C SER A 16 -29.65 -2.56 -1.49
N ILE A 17 -28.59 -2.56 -2.27
CA ILE A 17 -28.57 -2.80 -3.71
C ILE A 17 -27.67 -3.99 -3.98
N VAL A 18 -28.22 -5.02 -4.61
CA VAL A 18 -27.45 -6.14 -5.16
C VAL A 18 -27.82 -6.27 -6.62
N ARG A 19 -26.85 -6.16 -7.52
CA ARG A 19 -27.08 -6.15 -8.97
C ARG A 19 -26.11 -7.07 -9.69
N PRO A 20 -26.60 -7.99 -10.54
CA PRO A 20 -25.76 -8.68 -11.49
C PRO A 20 -25.08 -7.69 -12.44
N VAL A 21 -23.79 -7.88 -12.64
CA VAL A 21 -22.94 -7.08 -13.54
C VAL A 21 -22.06 -8.05 -14.34
N GLU A 22 -21.47 -7.57 -15.44
CA GLU A 22 -20.60 -8.41 -16.27
C GLU A 22 -19.42 -8.93 -15.43
N GLY A 23 -19.30 -10.25 -15.32
CA GLY A 23 -18.25 -10.91 -14.53
C GLY A 23 -18.46 -10.94 -13.00
N GLY A 24 -19.65 -10.58 -12.47
CA GLY A 24 -19.88 -10.65 -11.02
C GLY A 24 -21.19 -10.08 -10.48
N LEU A 25 -21.16 -9.65 -9.22
CA LEU A 25 -22.23 -8.98 -8.50
C LEU A 25 -21.73 -7.64 -7.95
N PHE A 26 -22.47 -6.56 -8.19
CA PHE A 26 -22.34 -5.34 -7.38
C PHE A 26 -23.18 -5.50 -6.12
N VAL A 27 -22.55 -5.38 -4.95
CA VAL A 27 -23.22 -5.38 -3.64
C VAL A 27 -22.99 -4.03 -2.98
N GLY A 28 -24.05 -3.37 -2.54
CA GLY A 28 -23.99 -2.02 -1.98
C GLY A 28 -25.01 -1.83 -0.86
N GLY A 29 -24.57 -1.24 0.25
CA GLY A 29 -25.41 -0.87 1.37
C GLY A 29 -24.89 0.37 2.08
N TRP A 30 -25.49 0.71 3.21
CA TRP A 30 -25.19 1.93 3.97
C TRP A 30 -23.74 2.03 4.48
N ARG A 31 -23.06 0.89 4.66
CA ARG A 31 -21.72 0.83 5.26
C ARG A 31 -20.62 0.39 4.30
N SER A 32 -20.96 -0.30 3.23
CA SER A 32 -19.98 -0.79 2.26
C SER A 32 -20.61 -0.96 0.88
N SER A 33 -19.79 -0.81 -0.16
CA SER A 33 -20.11 -1.25 -1.51
C SER A 33 -18.90 -1.91 -2.14
N ALA A 34 -19.14 -2.98 -2.90
CA ALA A 34 -18.10 -3.77 -3.52
C ALA A 34 -18.57 -4.34 -4.87
N LEU A 35 -17.63 -4.48 -5.79
CA LEU A 35 -17.78 -5.30 -6.98
C LEU A 35 -17.17 -6.67 -6.68
N VAL A 36 -18.00 -7.71 -6.66
CA VAL A 36 -17.61 -9.07 -6.32
C VAL A 36 -17.51 -9.87 -7.61
N THR A 37 -16.28 -10.20 -8.02
CA THR A 37 -16.05 -11.07 -9.18
C THR A 37 -16.59 -12.46 -8.88
N ALA A 38 -17.54 -12.91 -9.70
CA ALA A 38 -18.18 -14.20 -9.53
C ALA A 38 -18.59 -14.77 -10.90
N PRO A 39 -18.66 -16.11 -11.05
CA PRO A 39 -19.13 -16.71 -12.29
C PRO A 39 -20.53 -16.21 -12.67
N PRO A 40 -20.91 -16.17 -13.95
CA PRO A 40 -22.21 -15.66 -14.41
C PRO A 40 -23.43 -16.30 -13.70
N VAL A 41 -23.28 -17.54 -13.23
CA VAL A 41 -24.30 -18.25 -12.45
C VAL A 41 -24.63 -17.56 -11.11
N ALA A 42 -23.75 -16.74 -10.55
CA ALA A 42 -24.03 -15.95 -9.34
C ALA A 42 -25.09 -14.86 -9.60
N GLY A 43 -25.07 -14.23 -10.77
CA GLY A 43 -26.11 -13.29 -11.19
C GLY A 43 -27.47 -13.96 -11.37
N GLU A 44 -27.48 -15.15 -11.96
CA GLU A 44 -28.68 -15.97 -12.11
C GLU A 44 -29.22 -16.46 -10.75
N LEU A 45 -28.33 -16.89 -9.86
CA LEU A 45 -28.66 -17.30 -8.50
C LEU A 45 -29.27 -16.14 -7.71
N TRP A 46 -28.68 -14.94 -7.79
CA TRP A 46 -29.23 -13.75 -7.16
C TRP A 46 -30.62 -13.41 -7.71
N ARG A 47 -30.82 -13.40 -9.03
CA ARG A 47 -32.13 -13.11 -9.64
C ARG A 47 -33.25 -14.03 -9.12
N ARG A 48 -32.92 -15.29 -8.81
CA ARG A 48 -33.88 -16.26 -8.28
C ARG A 48 -34.13 -16.12 -6.77
N LEU A 49 -33.11 -15.74 -6.01
CA LEU A 49 -33.20 -15.59 -4.57
C LEU A 49 -33.70 -14.21 -4.15
N GLU A 50 -33.49 -13.17 -4.94
CA GLU A 50 -33.81 -11.79 -4.58
C GLU A 50 -35.26 -11.60 -4.10
N PRO A 51 -36.31 -12.10 -4.79
CA PRO A 51 -37.69 -11.96 -4.32
C PRO A 51 -37.88 -12.63 -2.94
N LEU A 52 -37.33 -13.82 -2.78
CA LEU A 52 -37.45 -14.62 -1.54
C LEU A 52 -36.70 -13.97 -0.38
N VAL A 53 -35.51 -13.41 -0.64
CA VAL A 53 -34.76 -12.68 0.38
C VAL A 53 -35.49 -11.41 0.77
N ARG A 54 -36.10 -10.69 -0.18
CA ARG A 54 -36.87 -9.47 0.13
C ARG A 54 -38.13 -9.77 0.96
N GLU A 55 -38.79 -10.90 0.71
CA GLU A 55 -39.95 -11.37 1.49
C GLU A 55 -39.58 -11.95 2.87
N GLY A 56 -38.29 -12.18 3.11
CA GLY A 56 -37.80 -12.83 4.31
C GLY A 56 -37.67 -14.34 4.11
N ILE A 57 -36.45 -14.87 4.20
CA ILE A 57 -36.17 -16.29 4.04
C ILE A 57 -35.22 -16.81 5.11
N ASP A 58 -35.47 -18.02 5.61
CA ASP A 58 -34.46 -18.75 6.38
C ASP A 58 -33.40 -19.33 5.43
N PRO A 59 -32.10 -18.97 5.57
CA PRO A 59 -31.03 -19.49 4.72
C PRO A 59 -30.94 -21.02 4.68
N GLU A 60 -31.32 -21.72 5.75
CA GLU A 60 -31.33 -23.18 5.78
C GLU A 60 -32.53 -23.77 5.01
N THR A 61 -33.66 -23.06 4.97
CA THR A 61 -34.81 -23.43 4.12
C THR A 61 -34.50 -23.20 2.64
N ALA A 62 -33.70 -22.18 2.30
CA ALA A 62 -33.27 -21.91 0.93
C ALA A 62 -32.43 -23.05 0.32
N ILE A 63 -31.81 -23.89 1.15
CA ILE A 63 -30.94 -25.00 0.72
C ILE A 63 -31.53 -26.39 0.97
N ALA A 64 -32.65 -26.50 1.70
CA ALA A 64 -33.32 -27.77 1.98
C ALA A 64 -33.75 -28.48 0.67
N GLY A 65 -33.43 -29.77 0.54
CA GLY A 65 -33.77 -30.59 -0.63
C GLY A 65 -33.02 -30.21 -1.93
N ARG A 66 -31.99 -29.35 -1.86
CA ARG A 66 -31.16 -28.97 -3.01
C ARG A 66 -29.90 -29.84 -3.10
N SER A 67 -29.30 -29.91 -4.29
CA SER A 67 -28.00 -30.57 -4.47
C SER A 67 -26.91 -29.92 -3.61
N ALA A 68 -25.89 -30.69 -3.20
CA ALA A 68 -24.77 -30.16 -2.41
C ALA A 68 -24.08 -28.95 -3.06
N ARG A 69 -23.97 -28.95 -4.40
CA ARG A 69 -23.41 -27.83 -5.18
C ARG A 69 -24.27 -26.58 -5.12
N THR A 70 -25.59 -26.74 -5.22
CA THR A 70 -26.55 -25.63 -5.10
C THR A 70 -26.56 -25.08 -3.68
N ALA A 71 -26.58 -25.94 -2.67
CA ALA A 71 -26.53 -25.55 -1.26
C ALA A 71 -25.27 -24.74 -0.93
N ALA A 72 -24.11 -25.16 -1.44
CA ALA A 72 -22.85 -24.42 -1.26
C ALA A 72 -22.88 -23.03 -1.91
N ALA A 73 -23.44 -22.91 -3.12
CA ALA A 73 -23.55 -21.63 -3.82
C ALA A 73 -24.50 -20.64 -3.11
N VAL A 74 -25.62 -21.15 -2.60
CA VAL A 74 -26.57 -20.35 -1.80
C VAL A 74 -25.92 -19.88 -0.49
N ARG A 75 -25.22 -20.77 0.23
CA ARG A 75 -24.49 -20.42 1.46
C ARG A 75 -23.41 -19.37 1.22
N TRP A 76 -22.66 -19.49 0.12
CA TRP A 76 -21.67 -18.49 -0.26
C TRP A 76 -22.31 -17.11 -0.47
N LEU A 77 -23.45 -17.05 -1.18
CA LEU A 77 -24.15 -15.79 -1.42
C LEU A 77 -24.70 -15.17 -0.14
N PHE A 78 -25.34 -15.93 0.75
CA PHE A 78 -25.77 -15.41 2.06
C PHE A 78 -24.60 -14.95 2.92
N GLY A 79 -23.47 -15.67 2.88
CA GLY A 79 -22.23 -15.26 3.53
C GLY A 79 -21.69 -13.93 3.00
N LEU A 80 -21.71 -13.74 1.68
CA LEU A 80 -21.33 -12.49 1.02
C LEU A 80 -22.23 -11.33 1.44
N LEU A 81 -23.55 -11.53 1.45
CA LEU A 81 -24.51 -10.49 1.87
C LEU A 81 -24.33 -10.14 3.36
N ALA A 82 -24.03 -11.11 4.21
CA ALA A 82 -23.76 -10.89 5.63
C ALA A 82 -22.42 -10.16 5.86
N GLU A 83 -21.35 -10.53 5.14
CA GLU A 83 -20.04 -9.88 5.20
C GLU A 83 -20.14 -8.38 4.87
N HIS A 84 -21.04 -8.03 3.95
CA HIS A 84 -21.32 -6.65 3.55
C HIS A 84 -22.42 -5.96 4.39
N ASP A 85 -22.89 -6.57 5.48
CA ASP A 85 -23.90 -6.05 6.42
C ASP A 85 -25.27 -5.73 5.76
N LEU A 86 -25.66 -6.54 4.77
CA LEU A 86 -26.87 -6.33 3.95
C LEU A 86 -28.10 -7.09 4.45
N LEU A 87 -27.98 -7.94 5.48
CA LEU A 87 -29.06 -8.77 6.00
C LEU A 87 -29.53 -8.32 7.39
N VAL A 88 -30.84 -8.38 7.64
CA VAL A 88 -31.49 -8.10 8.93
C VAL A 88 -32.57 -9.15 9.24
N ASP A 89 -32.97 -9.31 10.51
CA ASP A 89 -34.05 -10.23 10.90
C ASP A 89 -35.40 -9.79 10.29
N ALA A 90 -36.06 -10.68 9.55
CA ALA A 90 -37.31 -10.40 8.83
C ALA A 90 -38.52 -10.24 9.75
N ARG A 91 -38.44 -10.63 11.03
CA ARG A 91 -39.54 -10.48 12.01
C ARG A 91 -39.72 -9.05 12.51
N LEU A 92 -38.86 -8.13 12.08
CA LEU A 92 -39.06 -6.70 12.24
C LEU A 92 -40.19 -6.24 11.29
N PRO A 93 -41.29 -5.64 11.79
CA PRO A 93 -42.37 -5.18 10.93
C PRO A 93 -41.95 -3.88 10.23
N LEU A 94 -41.26 -4.01 9.09
CA LEU A 94 -40.74 -2.90 8.31
C LEU A 94 -41.85 -2.16 7.54
N ASP A 95 -42.97 -2.82 7.24
CA ASP A 95 -43.93 -2.38 6.22
C ASP A 95 -45.11 -1.55 6.76
N GLY A 96 -45.04 -1.08 8.01
CA GLY A 96 -46.10 -0.26 8.61
C GLY A 96 -45.62 0.83 9.55
N HIS A 97 -44.31 1.00 9.71
CA HIS A 97 -43.76 1.94 10.68
C HIS A 97 -42.47 2.58 10.14
N PRO A 98 -42.49 3.85 9.67
CA PRO A 98 -41.33 4.52 9.06
C PRO A 98 -40.06 4.45 9.90
N LEU A 99 -40.23 4.46 11.22
CA LEU A 99 -39.15 4.27 12.17
C LEU A 99 -38.47 2.89 12.10
N ALA A 100 -39.24 1.81 11.94
CA ALA A 100 -38.67 0.46 11.94
C ALA A 100 -37.70 0.29 10.77
N ALA A 101 -38.03 0.84 9.61
CA ALA A 101 -37.15 0.88 8.44
C ALA A 101 -35.89 1.74 8.68
N TYR A 102 -36.03 2.91 9.31
CA TYR A 102 -34.89 3.75 9.66
C TYR A 102 -33.94 3.07 10.67
N LEU A 103 -34.48 2.53 11.77
CA LEU A 103 -33.71 1.81 12.78
C LEU A 103 -33.06 0.54 12.21
N ALA A 104 -33.72 -0.17 11.30
CA ALA A 104 -33.12 -1.28 10.57
C ALA A 104 -31.94 -0.85 9.68
N GLY A 105 -31.97 0.38 9.15
CA GLY A 105 -30.86 0.96 8.39
C GLY A 105 -29.63 1.28 9.26
N VAL A 106 -29.84 1.84 10.46
CA VAL A 106 -28.74 2.44 11.25
C VAL A 106 -28.32 1.65 12.51
N ALA A 107 -29.19 0.82 13.08
CA ALA A 107 -28.93 0.09 14.32
C ALA A 107 -28.30 -1.29 14.05
N GLY A 108 -27.46 -1.75 14.99
CA GLY A 108 -26.93 -3.11 15.02
C GLY A 108 -27.93 -4.16 15.52
N ASP A 109 -28.88 -3.75 16.38
CA ASP A 109 -30.02 -4.55 16.86
C ASP A 109 -31.32 -3.72 16.73
N PRO A 110 -31.99 -3.77 15.57
CA PRO A 110 -33.18 -2.98 15.33
C PRO A 110 -34.41 -3.44 16.13
N ALA A 111 -34.48 -4.72 16.50
CA ALA A 111 -35.63 -5.29 17.23
C ALA A 111 -35.66 -4.82 18.69
N GLY A 112 -34.51 -4.85 19.36
CA GLY A 112 -34.36 -4.26 20.68
C GLY A 112 -34.64 -2.75 20.69
N ALA A 113 -34.25 -2.05 19.61
CA ALA A 113 -34.50 -0.62 19.46
C ALA A 113 -35.99 -0.27 19.32
N LEU A 114 -36.74 -1.03 18.54
CA LEU A 114 -38.18 -0.81 18.37
C LEU A 114 -38.97 -1.12 19.65
N ALA A 115 -38.57 -2.17 20.40
CA ALA A 115 -39.19 -2.51 21.68
C ALA A 115 -38.99 -1.40 22.73
N ALA A 116 -37.79 -0.83 22.80
CA ALA A 116 -37.49 0.28 23.72
C ALA A 116 -38.31 1.55 23.41
N VAL A 117 -38.56 1.83 22.13
CA VAL A 117 -39.41 2.96 21.71
C VAL A 117 -40.86 2.76 22.16
N ARG A 118 -41.41 1.56 21.99
CA ARG A 118 -42.79 1.23 22.38
C ARG A 118 -43.05 1.30 23.89
N GLN A 119 -42.00 1.15 24.71
CA GLN A 119 -42.08 1.19 26.17
C GLN A 119 -41.87 2.61 26.75
N ALA A 120 -41.54 3.60 25.91
CA ALA A 120 -41.34 4.97 26.35
C ALA A 120 -42.66 5.75 26.45
N THR A 121 -42.78 6.59 27.49
CA THR A 121 -43.91 7.52 27.66
C THR A 121 -43.42 8.95 27.51
N VAL A 122 -44.11 9.76 26.72
CA VAL A 122 -43.72 11.13 26.39
C VAL A 122 -44.76 12.13 26.88
N ALA A 123 -44.37 13.09 27.71
CA ALA A 123 -45.22 14.21 28.10
C ALA A 123 -44.92 15.43 27.24
N VAL A 124 -45.95 16.09 26.72
CA VAL A 124 -45.82 17.26 25.83
C VAL A 124 -46.57 18.44 26.44
N THR A 125 -45.87 19.51 26.76
CA THR A 125 -46.43 20.74 27.37
C THR A 125 -46.06 21.96 26.53
N GLY A 126 -46.98 22.90 26.31
CA GLY A 126 -46.76 24.10 25.50
C GLY A 126 -48.06 24.77 25.08
N GLY A 127 -47.99 25.78 24.22
CA GLY A 127 -49.16 26.57 23.78
C GLY A 127 -50.28 25.77 23.10
N PRO A 128 -51.55 26.21 23.20
CA PRO A 128 -52.73 25.43 22.85
C PRO A 128 -52.84 25.02 21.36
N GLY A 129 -52.13 25.70 20.45
CA GLY A 129 -52.13 25.37 19.02
C GLY A 129 -51.15 24.28 18.57
N GLN A 130 -50.06 24.05 19.31
CA GLN A 130 -48.93 23.20 18.88
C GLN A 130 -48.99 21.80 19.50
N VAL A 131 -49.46 21.71 20.75
CA VAL A 131 -49.47 20.47 21.54
C VAL A 131 -50.33 19.36 20.90
N PRO A 132 -51.56 19.61 20.41
CA PRO A 132 -52.40 18.53 19.86
C PRO A 132 -51.79 17.84 18.64
N ALA A 133 -51.15 18.60 17.73
CA ALA A 133 -50.53 18.08 16.50
C ALA A 133 -49.33 17.18 16.80
N VAL A 134 -48.48 17.60 17.74
CA VAL A 134 -47.30 16.85 18.17
C VAL A 134 -47.67 15.57 18.90
N ARG A 135 -48.68 15.63 19.78
CA ARG A 135 -49.20 14.43 20.45
C ARG A 135 -49.80 13.43 19.45
N ALA A 136 -50.49 13.92 18.41
CA ALA A 136 -51.04 13.07 17.36
C ALA A 136 -49.93 12.38 16.53
N ALA A 137 -48.88 13.11 16.12
CA ALA A 137 -47.76 12.54 15.37
C ALA A 137 -46.96 11.51 16.17
N LEU A 138 -46.69 11.77 17.46
CA LEU A 138 -46.00 10.83 18.34
C LEU A 138 -46.81 9.53 18.55
N ARG A 139 -48.14 9.64 18.72
CA ARG A 139 -49.03 8.47 18.80
C ARG A 139 -49.08 7.68 17.49
N ALA A 140 -49.09 8.37 16.34
CA ALA A 140 -49.04 7.73 15.02
C ALA A 140 -47.72 6.97 14.80
N SER A 141 -46.61 7.44 15.38
CA SER A 141 -45.30 6.76 15.41
C SER A 141 -45.13 5.82 16.61
N GLY A 142 -46.24 5.37 17.23
CA GLY A 142 -46.27 4.29 18.21
C GLY A 142 -45.75 4.64 19.60
N VAL A 143 -45.59 5.92 19.92
CA VAL A 143 -45.09 6.40 21.22
C VAL A 143 -46.25 6.76 22.15
N ALA A 144 -46.23 6.28 23.39
CA ALA A 144 -47.26 6.60 24.39
C ALA A 144 -47.12 8.04 24.90
N VAL A 145 -48.22 8.78 25.09
CA VAL A 145 -48.17 10.23 25.42
C VAL A 145 -49.08 10.62 26.60
N ALA A 146 -48.58 11.39 27.59
CA ALA A 146 -49.29 11.78 28.83
C ALA A 146 -49.24 13.31 29.18
N GLY A 147 -50.16 13.81 30.04
CA GLY A 147 -50.16 15.17 30.66
C GLY A 147 -51.16 16.21 30.10
N ASP A 148 -51.38 17.35 30.78
CA ASP A 148 -52.30 18.46 30.38
C ASP A 148 -51.57 19.81 30.12
N ALA A 149 -52.19 20.68 29.32
CA ALA A 149 -51.60 21.91 28.78
C ALA A 149 -51.56 23.07 29.81
N GLY A 150 -50.39 23.68 29.99
CA GLY A 150 -50.19 24.92 30.78
C GLY A 150 -49.97 26.15 29.87
N PRO A 151 -50.17 27.38 30.39
CA PRO A 151 -50.28 28.59 29.56
C PRO A 151 -48.91 29.14 29.09
N ASP A 152 -48.91 29.61 27.84
CA ASP A 152 -47.89 30.36 27.08
C ASP A 152 -46.42 30.25 27.52
N ALA A 153 -45.77 29.16 27.10
CA ALA A 153 -44.32 29.04 26.99
C ALA A 153 -43.92 28.00 25.92
N ASP A 154 -42.64 28.01 25.52
CA ASP A 154 -41.98 27.11 24.56
C ASP A 154 -42.42 25.64 24.68
N LEU A 155 -42.56 24.96 23.53
CA LEU A 155 -43.02 23.57 23.51
C LEU A 155 -41.96 22.66 24.15
N THR A 156 -42.26 22.10 25.32
CA THR A 156 -41.37 21.19 26.03
C THR A 156 -41.89 19.76 25.98
N VAL A 157 -41.02 18.83 25.60
CA VAL A 157 -41.29 17.40 25.46
C VAL A 157 -40.41 16.62 26.42
N LEU A 158 -41.02 15.96 27.39
CA LEU A 158 -40.37 15.15 28.41
C LEU A 158 -40.52 13.67 28.04
N ILE A 159 -39.42 12.97 27.82
CA ILE A 159 -39.42 11.53 27.51
C ILE A 159 -39.05 10.77 28.77
N ARG A 160 -39.93 9.85 29.20
CA ARG A 160 -39.68 8.93 30.31
C ARG A 160 -39.51 7.52 29.79
N THR A 161 -38.34 6.95 30.03
CA THR A 161 -38.01 5.58 29.68
C THR A 161 -38.07 4.70 30.92
N GLY A 162 -39.27 4.21 31.28
CA GLY A 162 -39.45 3.32 32.44
C GLY A 162 -40.86 3.28 33.02
N THR A 163 -41.21 2.14 33.63
CA THR A 163 -42.52 1.81 34.20
C THR A 163 -42.57 2.12 35.70
N GLY A 164 -43.26 3.18 36.11
CA GLY A 164 -43.60 3.44 37.51
C GLY A 164 -44.55 4.64 37.62
N ASP A 165 -45.61 4.55 38.42
CA ASP A 165 -46.72 5.51 38.42
C ASP A 165 -46.56 6.70 39.40
N ASP A 166 -45.38 6.92 39.97
CA ASP A 166 -45.16 8.00 40.96
C ASP A 166 -44.83 9.38 40.36
N PRO A 167 -45.22 10.49 41.04
CA PRO A 167 -45.09 11.88 40.59
C PRO A 167 -43.61 12.34 40.41
N PRO A 168 -43.33 13.49 39.74
CA PRO A 168 -42.13 13.73 38.90
C PRO A 168 -40.74 13.70 39.55
N ASN A 169 -40.60 13.31 40.82
CA ASN A 169 -39.34 13.36 41.56
C ASN A 169 -38.70 11.98 41.84
N GLY A 170 -39.13 10.90 41.18
CA GLY A 170 -38.60 9.54 41.41
C GLY A 170 -38.08 8.79 40.16
N GLY A 171 -36.75 8.75 39.98
CA GLY A 171 -36.02 7.59 39.44
C GLY A 171 -36.05 7.20 37.95
N GLY A 172 -36.92 7.75 37.10
CA GLY A 172 -36.87 7.52 35.64
C GLY A 172 -35.95 8.51 34.92
N GLU A 173 -35.17 8.08 33.92
CA GLU A 173 -34.41 9.00 33.04
C GLU A 173 -35.43 9.90 32.31
N MET A 174 -35.53 11.17 32.73
CA MET A 174 -36.34 12.19 32.06
C MET A 174 -35.47 13.03 31.13
N LEU A 175 -35.83 13.07 29.85
CA LEU A 175 -35.15 13.84 28.82
C LEU A 175 -36.07 14.99 28.38
N ALA A 176 -35.69 16.23 28.70
CA ALA A 176 -36.42 17.44 28.32
C ALA A 176 -35.90 18.00 27.00
N VAL A 177 -36.77 18.07 25.99
CA VAL A 177 -36.54 18.76 24.72
C VAL A 177 -37.40 20.01 24.69
N THR A 178 -36.83 21.20 24.58
CA THR A 178 -37.59 22.44 24.41
C THR A 178 -37.48 22.93 22.98
N VAL A 179 -38.60 23.14 22.29
CA VAL A 179 -38.68 23.66 20.93
C VAL A 179 -39.12 25.11 21.00
N ARG A 180 -38.26 26.01 20.52
CA ARG A 180 -38.53 27.43 20.41
C ARG A 180 -39.56 27.71 19.30
N PRO A 181 -40.23 28.88 19.32
CA PRO A 181 -41.25 29.25 18.33
C PRO A 181 -40.74 29.31 16.88
N ASP A 182 -39.42 29.50 16.67
CA ASP A 182 -38.74 29.48 15.37
C ASP A 182 -38.40 28.06 14.86
N GLY A 183 -38.79 27.03 15.62
CA GLY A 183 -38.51 25.62 15.33
C GLY A 183 -37.12 25.15 15.75
N ALA A 184 -36.32 26.01 16.40
CA ALA A 184 -35.02 25.62 16.95
C ALA A 184 -35.18 24.81 18.25
N LEU A 185 -34.36 23.78 18.41
CA LEU A 185 -34.44 22.86 19.54
C LEU A 185 -33.35 23.15 20.57
N ILE A 186 -33.75 23.29 21.83
CA ILE A 186 -32.91 23.42 23.02
C ILE A 186 -33.03 22.12 23.84
N GLY A 187 -31.99 21.28 23.78
CA GLY A 187 -31.78 20.09 24.65
C GLY A 187 -32.58 18.83 24.30
N PRO A 188 -32.23 17.63 24.82
CA PRO A 188 -31.19 17.32 25.81
C PRO A 188 -29.98 16.51 25.25
N PRO A 189 -28.75 16.78 25.73
CA PRO A 189 -27.56 15.94 25.49
C PRO A 189 -27.08 15.22 26.77
N GLY A 190 -26.73 13.95 26.66
CA GLY A 190 -25.89 13.25 27.65
C GLY A 190 -26.61 12.67 28.88
N ARG A 191 -26.01 11.61 29.44
CA ARG A 191 -26.45 10.96 30.69
C ARG A 191 -26.45 11.97 31.86
N PRO A 192 -27.40 11.91 32.80
CA PRO A 192 -27.28 12.64 34.05
C PRO A 192 -26.13 12.05 34.89
N THR A 193 -25.15 12.88 35.24
CA THR A 193 -24.25 12.61 36.36
C THR A 193 -25.04 12.75 37.67
N PRO A 194 -24.93 11.82 38.62
CA PRO A 194 -25.56 11.97 39.93
C PRO A 194 -24.83 13.08 40.69
N THR A 195 -25.46 14.24 40.85
CA THR A 195 -24.93 15.32 41.69
C THR A 195 -25.81 15.50 42.91
N GLY A 196 -25.43 14.80 43.97
CA GLY A 196 -25.84 15.07 45.35
C GLY A 196 -24.78 14.46 46.29
N PRO A 197 -24.23 15.20 47.25
CA PRO A 197 -23.25 14.64 48.18
C PRO A 197 -24.00 13.74 49.18
N GLY A 198 -23.93 12.41 48.99
CA GLY A 198 -24.40 11.46 50.01
C GLY A 198 -25.03 10.13 49.58
N ALA A 199 -24.97 9.67 48.33
CA ALA A 199 -25.52 8.36 47.95
C ALA A 199 -24.43 7.25 47.98
N PRO A 200 -24.68 6.09 48.61
CA PRO A 200 -23.68 5.04 48.81
C PRO A 200 -23.28 4.38 47.48
N ALA A 201 -21.97 4.17 47.32
CA ALA A 201 -21.36 3.47 46.20
C ALA A 201 -21.66 1.97 46.31
N ASP A 202 -22.81 1.52 45.82
CA ASP A 202 -23.04 0.13 45.41
C ASP A 202 -24.36 -0.01 44.66
N ARG A 203 -24.30 0.14 43.33
CA ARG A 203 -25.19 -0.46 42.32
C ARG A 203 -24.72 -0.02 40.94
N VAL A 204 -23.94 -0.88 40.28
CA VAL A 204 -23.65 -0.72 38.84
C VAL A 204 -24.96 -1.00 38.07
N PRO A 205 -25.54 -0.03 37.34
CA PRO A 205 -26.68 -0.33 36.48
C PRO A 205 -26.17 -1.11 35.25
N ALA A 206 -26.92 -2.12 34.83
CA ALA A 206 -26.63 -2.89 33.62
C ALA A 206 -26.43 -1.98 32.39
N PRO A 207 -25.58 -2.37 31.42
CA PRO A 207 -25.25 -1.52 30.28
C PRO A 207 -26.50 -1.23 29.46
N VAL A 208 -26.97 0.02 29.51
CA VAL A 208 -28.06 0.51 28.68
C VAL A 208 -27.60 0.51 27.22
N GLY A 209 -28.24 -0.30 26.38
CA GLY A 209 -27.84 -0.53 24.99
C GLY A 209 -27.90 0.72 24.09
N PRO A 210 -27.17 0.74 22.96
CA PRO A 210 -27.09 1.89 22.04
C PRO A 210 -28.44 2.33 21.46
N ALA A 211 -29.44 1.44 21.46
CA ALA A 211 -30.83 1.70 21.10
C ALA A 211 -31.49 2.83 21.91
N HIS A 212 -31.21 2.90 23.22
CA HIS A 212 -31.81 3.89 24.13
C HIS A 212 -31.36 5.32 23.80
N ARG A 213 -30.22 5.47 23.10
CA ARG A 213 -29.70 6.77 22.66
C ARG A 213 -30.41 7.31 21.41
N LEU A 214 -31.15 6.49 20.67
CA LEU A 214 -31.79 6.90 19.41
C LEU A 214 -33.21 7.48 19.61
N LEU A 215 -33.86 7.11 20.71
CA LEU A 215 -35.22 7.53 21.05
C LEU A 215 -35.42 9.05 21.14
N PRO A 216 -34.51 9.84 21.74
CA PRO A 216 -34.69 11.30 21.81
C PRO A 216 -34.70 11.95 20.44
N TYR A 217 -33.84 11.47 19.53
CA TYR A 217 -33.75 12.00 18.18
C TYR A 217 -34.99 11.72 17.33
N LEU A 218 -35.64 10.58 17.59
CA LEU A 218 -36.90 10.23 16.97
C LEU A 218 -38.04 11.13 17.44
N VAL A 219 -38.18 11.31 18.76
CA VAL A 219 -39.21 12.18 19.32
C VAL A 219 -39.03 13.59 18.77
N VAL A 220 -37.79 14.05 18.69
CA VAL A 220 -37.47 15.34 18.08
C VAL A 220 -37.81 15.38 16.57
N HIS A 221 -37.56 14.30 15.83
CA HIS A 221 -37.96 14.20 14.42
C HIS A 221 -39.48 14.36 14.24
N GLU A 222 -40.28 13.66 15.04
CA GLU A 222 -41.76 13.73 14.95
C GLU A 222 -42.32 15.07 15.41
N VAL A 223 -41.73 15.67 16.46
CA VAL A 223 -42.11 17.01 16.93
C VAL A 223 -41.85 18.05 15.84
N VAL A 224 -40.69 17.97 15.15
CA VAL A 224 -40.34 18.86 14.04
C VAL A 224 -41.25 18.60 12.83
N ARG A 225 -41.58 17.34 12.52
CA ARG A 225 -42.52 16.98 11.43
C ARG A 225 -43.91 17.56 11.67
N ALA A 226 -44.44 17.42 12.88
CA ALA A 226 -45.79 17.86 13.25
C ALA A 226 -45.95 19.38 13.30
N LEU A 227 -44.94 20.12 13.78
CA LEU A 227 -45.00 21.58 13.89
C LEU A 227 -44.53 22.32 12.64
N GLY A 228 -43.69 21.68 11.82
CA GLY A 228 -43.04 22.29 10.68
C GLY A 228 -43.76 22.12 9.34
N GLY A 229 -44.85 21.35 9.27
CA GLY A 229 -45.56 21.04 8.01
C GLY A 229 -44.62 20.44 6.95
N LEU A 230 -43.76 19.52 7.36
CA LEU A 230 -42.73 18.95 6.50
C LEU A 230 -43.32 17.90 5.56
N ALA A 231 -43.20 18.09 4.26
CA ALA A 231 -43.45 17.04 3.27
C ALA A 231 -42.49 15.86 3.50
N ASP A 232 -42.95 14.64 3.17
CA ASP A 232 -42.35 13.34 3.54
C ASP A 232 -40.86 13.14 3.14
N ASP A 233 -40.26 14.05 2.37
CA ASP A 233 -38.91 13.94 1.79
C ASP A 233 -37.83 14.84 2.43
N THR A 234 -38.09 15.48 3.57
CA THR A 234 -37.11 16.40 4.19
C THR A 234 -36.23 15.70 5.22
N ALA A 235 -34.91 15.68 4.98
CA ALA A 235 -33.93 15.08 5.90
C ALA A 235 -33.64 15.99 7.12
N LEU A 236 -33.66 15.41 8.33
CA LEU A 236 -33.12 16.01 9.54
C LEU A 236 -31.73 15.42 9.83
N LEU A 237 -30.74 16.28 10.08
CA LEU A 237 -29.40 15.82 10.45
C LEU A 237 -29.32 15.66 11.97
N LEU A 238 -29.02 14.44 12.43
CA LEU A 238 -28.80 14.09 13.82
C LEU A 238 -27.30 14.00 14.08
N ARG A 239 -26.70 15.00 14.74
CA ARG A 239 -25.27 14.97 15.09
C ARG A 239 -25.06 15.38 16.54
N GLY A 240 -24.77 14.40 17.41
CA GLY A 240 -24.34 14.64 18.79
C GLY A 240 -25.36 15.32 19.70
N GLY A 241 -26.63 14.92 19.65
CA GLY A 241 -27.68 15.39 20.58
C GLY A 241 -28.55 16.52 20.04
N THR A 242 -28.27 17.05 18.86
CA THR A 242 -29.05 18.16 18.26
C THR A 242 -29.63 17.76 16.91
N VAL A 243 -30.89 18.16 16.69
CA VAL A 243 -31.63 17.92 15.45
C VAL A 243 -31.81 19.25 14.74
N ARG A 244 -31.44 19.32 13.46
CA ARG A 244 -31.57 20.54 12.66
C ARG A 244 -32.36 20.27 11.39
N ARG A 245 -33.32 21.15 11.10
CA ARG A 245 -34.06 21.20 9.84
C ARG A 245 -33.13 21.68 8.74
N VAL A 246 -32.97 20.87 7.70
CA VAL A 246 -32.05 21.19 6.62
C VAL A 246 -32.81 22.00 5.57
N GLY A 247 -32.69 23.34 5.59
CA GLY A 247 -33.31 24.15 4.53
C GLY A 247 -33.43 25.66 4.76
N THR A 248 -33.38 26.16 6.00
CA THR A 248 -33.52 27.61 6.27
C THR A 248 -32.38 28.12 7.17
N PRO A 249 -31.65 29.19 6.76
CA PRO A 249 -30.65 29.82 7.60
C PRO A 249 -31.35 30.69 8.66
N ALA A 250 -30.95 30.58 9.93
CA ALA A 250 -31.42 31.48 10.99
C ALA A 250 -30.22 32.16 11.66
N ALA A 251 -30.42 33.45 11.88
CA ALA A 251 -29.45 34.49 12.15
C ALA A 251 -28.78 34.41 13.52
N ASP A 252 -27.66 35.10 13.63
CA ASP A 252 -26.80 35.26 14.80
C ASP A 252 -27.57 35.65 16.07
N GLY A 253 -27.17 35.04 17.19
CA GLY A 253 -27.66 35.37 18.53
C GLY A 253 -26.88 34.60 19.59
N ASP A 254 -26.02 35.33 20.29
CA ASP A 254 -25.04 34.89 21.29
C ASP A 254 -25.66 34.39 22.61
N GLY A 255 -24.95 33.52 23.33
CA GLY A 255 -25.37 33.03 24.65
C GLY A 255 -24.80 31.65 25.00
N GLY A 256 -23.64 31.62 25.66
CA GLY A 256 -22.91 30.41 26.02
C GLY A 256 -23.38 29.71 27.30
N VAL A 257 -23.14 28.39 27.36
CA VAL A 257 -22.93 27.61 28.59
C VAL A 257 -21.91 26.48 28.28
N ASP A 258 -20.99 26.28 29.23
CA ASP A 258 -19.77 25.48 29.18
C ASP A 258 -19.91 23.99 28.80
N ARG A 259 -18.91 23.51 28.06
CA ARG A 259 -18.73 22.11 27.61
C ARG A 259 -17.80 21.33 28.56
N PRO A 260 -18.05 20.03 28.79
CA PRO A 260 -17.06 19.14 29.39
C PRO A 260 -15.98 18.76 28.37
N GLU A 261 -14.74 18.65 28.86
CA GLU A 261 -13.49 18.66 28.08
C GLU A 261 -13.35 17.53 27.04
N ARG A 262 -13.13 17.97 25.80
CA ARG A 262 -12.58 17.20 24.68
C ARG A 262 -11.04 17.20 24.78
N PRO A 263 -10.34 16.22 24.18
CA PRO A 263 -8.92 16.42 23.88
C PRO A 263 -8.82 17.70 23.03
N ASP A 264 -8.04 18.66 23.50
CA ASP A 264 -7.96 20.02 22.93
C ASP A 264 -7.66 19.96 21.43
N PRO A 265 -8.61 20.31 20.54
CA PRO A 265 -8.33 20.47 19.12
C PRO A 265 -7.57 21.79 19.00
N GLY A 266 -6.27 21.78 19.30
CA GLY A 266 -5.48 23.01 19.42
C GLY A 266 -5.77 23.97 18.26
N ASP A 267 -6.07 25.22 18.59
CA ASP A 267 -6.51 26.31 17.69
C ASP A 267 -6.01 26.14 16.24
N VAL A 268 -6.82 25.52 15.38
CA VAL A 268 -6.55 25.43 13.94
C VAL A 268 -7.17 26.64 13.28
N SER A 269 -6.35 27.65 13.00
CA SER A 269 -6.78 28.83 12.25
C SER A 269 -6.81 28.50 10.75
N VAL A 270 -7.98 28.56 10.12
CA VAL A 270 -8.17 28.23 8.70
C VAL A 270 -8.29 29.51 7.87
N LEU A 271 -7.38 29.70 6.92
CA LEU A 271 -7.45 30.78 5.93
C LEU A 271 -7.87 30.22 4.58
N VAL A 272 -9.06 30.58 4.09
CA VAL A 272 -9.52 30.17 2.76
C VAL A 272 -9.12 31.21 1.71
N ARG A 273 -8.39 30.80 0.68
CA ARG A 273 -8.08 31.61 -0.51
C ARG A 273 -8.81 31.04 -1.71
N GLY A 274 -9.26 31.92 -2.61
CA GLY A 274 -9.95 31.57 -3.85
C GLY A 274 -10.80 32.69 -4.40
N ASP A 275 -11.09 32.59 -5.70
CA ASP A 275 -11.97 33.51 -6.41
C ASP A 275 -13.43 33.12 -6.09
N ASP A 276 -14.32 34.09 -5.87
CA ASP A 276 -15.68 33.81 -5.37
C ASP A 276 -16.45 32.88 -6.33
N GLY A 277 -17.13 31.89 -5.75
CA GLY A 277 -17.84 30.85 -6.50
C GLY A 277 -18.22 29.64 -5.65
N PRO A 278 -18.99 28.70 -6.21
CA PRO A 278 -19.64 27.62 -5.46
C PRO A 278 -18.67 26.68 -4.73
N LEU A 279 -17.45 26.51 -5.26
CA LEU A 279 -16.42 25.69 -4.63
C LEU A 279 -15.77 26.38 -3.42
N VAL A 280 -15.52 27.69 -3.51
CA VAL A 280 -14.98 28.49 -2.41
C VAL A 280 -16.01 28.64 -1.29
N GLU A 281 -17.27 28.88 -1.64
CA GLU A 281 -18.38 28.95 -0.68
C GLU A 281 -18.53 27.65 0.10
N ALA A 282 -18.45 26.50 -0.58
CA ALA A 282 -18.45 25.18 0.05
C ALA A 282 -17.30 25.04 1.07
N VAL A 283 -16.09 25.45 0.72
CA VAL A 283 -14.92 25.37 1.60
C VAL A 283 -15.01 26.37 2.77
N ARG A 284 -15.48 27.60 2.53
CA ARG A 284 -15.74 28.59 3.58
C ARG A 284 -16.80 28.07 4.57
N ALA A 285 -17.83 27.38 4.10
CA ALA A 285 -18.84 26.74 4.95
C ALA A 285 -18.26 25.59 5.81
N ALA A 286 -17.14 24.99 5.40
CA ALA A 286 -16.39 23.99 6.18
C ALA A 286 -15.48 24.62 7.26
N ALA A 287 -15.22 25.93 7.17
CA ALA A 287 -14.22 26.64 7.96
C ALA A 287 -14.67 27.33 9.27
N PRO A 288 -15.86 27.10 9.89
CA PRO A 288 -16.14 27.69 11.20
C PRO A 288 -15.41 26.91 12.31
N ILE A 289 -14.08 27.03 12.36
CA ILE A 289 -13.25 26.85 13.55
C ILE A 289 -13.04 28.28 14.09
N ARG A 290 -13.74 28.63 15.17
CA ARG A 290 -13.81 30.00 15.72
C ARG A 290 -12.43 30.48 16.17
N SER A 291 -11.98 31.64 15.64
CA SER A 291 -11.16 32.56 16.43
C SER A 291 -12.11 33.45 17.23
N THR A 292 -12.02 33.44 18.56
CA THR A 292 -12.63 34.48 19.40
C THR A 292 -11.58 35.04 20.35
N GLY A 293 -11.18 36.30 20.11
CA GLY A 293 -10.59 37.18 21.12
C GLY A 293 -9.06 37.26 21.11
N THR A 294 -8.54 38.35 20.53
CA THR A 294 -7.20 38.93 20.70
C THR A 294 -5.96 38.04 20.45
N PRO A 295 -4.88 38.58 19.85
CA PRO A 295 -3.69 37.82 19.50
C PRO A 295 -2.89 37.47 20.76
N HIS A 296 -3.30 36.43 21.49
CA HIS A 296 -2.42 35.80 22.46
C HIS A 296 -1.46 34.85 21.73
N ARG A 297 -0.16 35.12 21.92
CA ARG A 297 1.00 34.37 21.44
C ARG A 297 0.99 32.91 21.97
N ARG A 298 0.13 32.06 21.43
CA ARG A 298 0.30 30.59 21.48
C ARG A 298 0.29 30.05 20.06
N PRO A 299 1.17 29.11 19.71
CA PRO A 299 1.35 28.66 18.32
C PRO A 299 0.23 27.68 17.93
N GLY A 300 -0.92 28.20 17.51
CA GLY A 300 -1.96 27.42 16.84
C GLY A 300 -1.51 26.99 15.44
N ARG A 301 -1.99 25.84 14.94
CA ARG A 301 -1.65 25.36 13.59
C ARG A 301 -2.48 26.12 12.55
N VAL A 302 -1.84 27.01 11.79
CA VAL A 302 -2.50 27.70 10.66
C VAL A 302 -2.58 26.77 9.46
N VAL A 303 -3.75 26.66 8.83
CA VAL A 303 -3.95 25.91 7.58
C VAL A 303 -4.53 26.85 6.52
N VAL A 304 -3.87 26.92 5.38
CA VAL A 304 -4.35 27.66 4.21
C VAL A 304 -5.07 26.67 3.28
N VAL A 305 -6.31 26.97 2.93
CA VAL A 305 -7.10 26.17 1.98
C VAL A 305 -7.24 26.96 0.69
N GLY A 306 -6.65 26.48 -0.40
CA GLY A 306 -6.82 27.06 -1.73
C GLY A 306 -7.91 26.32 -2.49
N ALA A 307 -8.98 27.01 -2.89
CA ALA A 307 -10.10 26.44 -3.63
C ALA A 307 -10.57 27.31 -4.81
N ALA A 308 -10.63 26.77 -6.04
CA ALA A 308 -11.33 27.40 -7.18
C ALA A 308 -11.48 26.40 -8.34
N PRO A 309 -12.51 26.53 -9.20
CA PRO A 309 -12.80 25.55 -10.24
C PRO A 309 -11.74 25.51 -11.34
N ASP A 310 -11.21 26.68 -11.72
CA ASP A 310 -10.27 26.90 -12.81
C ASP A 310 -8.87 27.23 -12.29
N TRP A 311 -8.59 26.88 -11.04
CA TRP A 311 -7.33 27.20 -10.39
C TRP A 311 -6.18 26.34 -10.94
N PRO A 312 -5.23 26.90 -11.70
CA PRO A 312 -4.18 26.09 -12.27
C PRO A 312 -3.21 25.60 -11.19
N VAL A 313 -2.62 24.42 -11.40
CA VAL A 313 -1.64 23.82 -10.48
C VAL A 313 -0.54 24.81 -10.08
N ALA A 314 -0.05 25.61 -11.03
CA ALA A 314 1.00 26.59 -10.80
C ALA A 314 0.65 27.61 -9.70
N ARG A 315 -0.60 28.08 -9.65
CA ARG A 315 -1.05 29.06 -8.65
C ARG A 315 -1.26 28.38 -7.29
N HIS A 316 -1.79 27.15 -7.23
CA HIS A 316 -1.81 26.37 -5.98
C HIS A 316 -0.40 26.08 -5.43
N LEU A 317 0.59 25.80 -6.28
CA LEU A 317 1.97 25.60 -5.85
C LEU A 317 2.60 26.88 -5.29
N ALA A 318 2.28 28.05 -5.86
CA ALA A 318 2.73 29.32 -5.34
C ALA A 318 2.13 29.63 -3.95
N GLU A 319 0.85 29.34 -3.75
CA GLU A 319 0.20 29.48 -2.45
C GLU A 319 0.75 28.50 -1.42
N GLN A 320 0.94 27.23 -1.81
CA GLN A 320 1.56 26.23 -0.96
C GLN A 320 2.94 26.69 -0.48
N ARG A 321 3.79 27.18 -1.40
CA ARG A 321 5.12 27.73 -1.04
C ARG A 321 5.01 28.89 -0.06
N THR A 322 4.05 29.78 -0.26
CA THR A 322 3.83 30.93 0.62
C THR A 322 3.37 30.48 2.01
N ALA A 323 2.44 29.52 2.08
CA ALA A 323 1.96 28.95 3.33
C ALA A 323 3.09 28.24 4.09
N HIS A 324 3.89 27.41 3.42
CA HIS A 324 5.03 26.72 4.01
C HIS A 324 6.10 27.71 4.50
N ALA A 325 6.37 28.80 3.77
CA ALA A 325 7.31 29.84 4.19
C ALA A 325 6.90 30.55 5.49
N THR A 326 5.60 30.55 5.82
CA THR A 326 5.08 31.09 7.08
C THR A 326 4.78 30.01 8.13
N GLY A 327 5.21 28.76 7.91
CA GLY A 327 4.95 27.63 8.82
C GLY A 327 3.51 27.10 8.81
N ALA A 328 2.67 27.53 7.85
CA ALA A 328 1.29 27.08 7.71
C ALA A 328 1.18 25.81 6.84
N ALA A 329 0.25 24.92 7.15
CA ALA A 329 -0.08 23.80 6.28
C ALA A 329 -0.93 24.27 5.10
N TYR A 330 -0.99 23.47 4.03
CA TYR A 330 -1.75 23.81 2.83
C TYR A 330 -2.64 22.64 2.38
N LEU A 331 -3.92 22.92 2.15
CA LEU A 331 -4.91 21.97 1.63
C LEU A 331 -5.44 22.47 0.28
N PRO A 332 -5.10 21.81 -0.85
CA PRO A 332 -5.69 22.13 -2.13
C PRO A 332 -7.07 21.49 -2.30
N VAL A 333 -8.04 22.27 -2.80
CA VAL A 333 -9.34 21.80 -3.26
C VAL A 333 -9.49 22.25 -4.72
N ARG A 334 -9.32 21.34 -5.66
CA ARG A 334 -9.25 21.69 -7.09
C ARG A 334 -10.22 20.87 -7.92
N ALA A 335 -10.83 21.51 -8.92
CA ALA A 335 -11.61 20.79 -9.91
C ALA A 335 -10.71 20.37 -11.09
N ARG A 336 -10.91 19.15 -11.59
CA ARG A 336 -10.22 18.59 -12.76
C ARG A 336 -11.21 17.83 -13.61
N GLY A 337 -11.60 18.44 -14.73
CA GLY A 337 -12.59 17.88 -15.64
C GLY A 337 -13.87 17.50 -14.90
N THR A 338 -14.14 16.21 -14.75
CA THR A 338 -15.35 15.68 -14.11
C THR A 338 -15.20 15.36 -12.62
N SER A 339 -14.12 15.78 -11.97
CA SER A 339 -13.83 15.44 -10.57
C SER A 339 -13.40 16.65 -9.72
N ILE A 340 -13.67 16.59 -8.42
CA ILE A 340 -13.12 17.49 -7.41
C ILE A 340 -12.12 16.70 -6.55
N GLU A 341 -10.88 17.18 -6.48
CA GLU A 341 -9.82 16.60 -5.65
C GLU A 341 -9.60 17.45 -4.40
N ILE A 342 -9.58 16.81 -3.24
CA ILE A 342 -9.41 17.42 -1.92
C ILE A 342 -8.19 16.78 -1.26
N GLY A 343 -7.11 17.55 -1.13
CA GLY A 343 -5.82 17.08 -0.62
C GLY A 343 -4.77 16.82 -1.71
N PRO A 344 -3.57 16.35 -1.31
CA PRO A 344 -3.19 15.96 0.05
C PRO A 344 -2.97 17.18 0.96
N LEU A 345 -3.09 17.01 2.27
CA LEU A 345 -2.78 18.06 3.24
C LEU A 345 -1.25 18.12 3.44
N SER A 346 -0.61 19.14 2.92
CA SER A 346 0.84 19.30 2.95
C SER A 346 1.27 20.19 4.11
N ARG A 347 2.02 19.65 5.06
CA ARG A 347 2.60 20.41 6.18
C ARG A 347 4.07 20.78 5.88
N PRO A 348 4.55 21.92 6.41
CA PRO A 348 5.98 22.24 6.36
C PRO A 348 6.77 21.27 7.25
N ASP A 349 8.04 21.02 6.88
CA ASP A 349 9.03 20.25 7.65
C ASP A 349 8.69 18.79 7.98
N THR A 350 7.72 18.19 7.30
CA THR A 350 7.38 16.77 7.43
C THR A 350 7.85 15.98 6.21
N ALA A 351 8.95 15.24 6.37
CA ALA A 351 9.54 14.42 5.31
C ALA A 351 8.63 13.33 4.72
N ASP A 352 7.57 12.96 5.47
CA ASP A 352 6.63 11.91 5.09
C ASP A 352 5.35 12.43 4.42
N ASP A 353 5.11 13.74 4.40
CA ASP A 353 3.90 14.33 3.80
C ASP A 353 4.11 14.66 2.32
N ALA A 354 3.19 14.20 1.48
CA ALA A 354 3.18 14.52 0.07
C ALA A 354 2.59 15.91 -0.16
N CYS A 355 3.20 16.68 -1.07
CA CYS A 355 2.62 17.95 -1.52
C CYS A 355 1.81 17.79 -2.81
N LEU A 356 1.18 18.87 -3.28
CA LEU A 356 0.40 18.85 -4.52
C LEU A 356 1.22 18.42 -5.74
N GLN A 357 2.48 18.88 -5.83
CA GLN A 357 3.39 18.47 -6.90
C GLN A 357 3.70 16.96 -6.84
N CYS A 358 3.83 16.38 -5.64
CA CYS A 358 4.03 14.94 -5.49
C CYS A 358 2.82 14.16 -6.02
N ALA A 359 1.60 14.62 -5.72
CA ALA A 359 0.38 14.01 -6.24
C ALA A 359 0.33 14.04 -7.77
N ASP A 360 0.65 15.18 -8.38
CA ASP A 360 0.65 15.33 -9.84
C ASP A 360 1.73 14.49 -10.53
N VAL A 361 2.94 14.49 -9.97
CA VAL A 361 4.05 13.68 -10.51
C VAL A 361 3.72 12.20 -10.44
N ARG A 362 3.15 11.72 -9.34
CA ARG A 362 2.72 10.32 -9.20
C ARG A 362 1.57 10.00 -10.15
N ARG A 363 0.57 10.88 -10.27
CA ARG A 363 -0.55 10.67 -11.20
C ARG A 363 -0.09 10.54 -12.63
N ARG A 364 0.82 11.42 -13.09
CA ARG A 364 1.40 11.34 -14.43
C ARG A 364 2.09 9.99 -14.64
N ALA A 365 2.88 9.55 -13.68
CA ALA A 365 3.57 8.27 -13.77
C ALA A 365 2.61 7.07 -13.85
N THR A 366 1.45 7.11 -13.18
CA THR A 366 0.43 6.04 -13.31
C THR A 366 -0.25 6.00 -14.69
N LEU A 367 -0.23 7.11 -15.43
CA LEU A 367 -0.83 7.22 -16.77
C LEU A 367 0.19 7.03 -17.90
N ASP A 368 1.48 7.13 -17.57
CA ASP A 368 2.56 7.05 -18.53
C ASP A 368 2.73 5.61 -19.03
N THR A 369 2.65 5.41 -20.35
CA THR A 369 2.89 4.11 -20.99
C THR A 369 4.39 3.79 -21.12
N GLY A 370 5.27 4.71 -20.71
CA GLY A 370 6.71 4.51 -20.64
C GLY A 370 7.48 5.00 -21.87
N ASP A 371 6.81 5.53 -22.88
CA ASP A 371 7.40 6.13 -24.08
C ASP A 371 7.13 7.66 -24.14
N GLN A 372 7.85 8.39 -25.01
CA GLN A 372 7.73 9.85 -25.08
C GLN A 372 6.32 10.34 -25.42
N ARG A 373 5.56 9.60 -26.25
CA ARG A 373 4.18 9.96 -26.60
C ARG A 373 3.27 9.69 -25.40
N GLY A 374 3.47 8.57 -24.71
CA GLY A 374 2.83 8.22 -23.45
C GLY A 374 3.00 9.30 -22.39
N SER A 375 4.23 9.76 -22.17
CA SER A 375 4.53 10.83 -21.21
C SER A 375 3.82 12.14 -21.58
N ALA A 376 3.78 12.51 -22.87
CA ALA A 376 3.11 13.72 -23.33
C ALA A 376 1.57 13.64 -23.16
N VAL A 377 0.98 12.48 -23.49
CA VAL A 377 -0.46 12.23 -23.29
C VAL A 377 -0.81 12.23 -21.80
N ALA A 378 0.00 11.57 -20.96
CA ALA A 378 -0.17 11.60 -19.52
C ALA A 378 -0.11 13.03 -18.96
N ALA A 379 0.83 13.85 -19.44
CA ALA A 379 0.91 15.26 -19.06
C ALA A 379 -0.34 16.04 -19.47
N ALA A 380 -0.87 15.82 -20.68
CA ALA A 380 -2.08 16.46 -21.18
C ALA A 380 -3.33 16.03 -20.39
N LEU A 381 -3.46 14.76 -20.02
CA LEU A 381 -4.57 14.24 -19.20
C LEU A 381 -4.56 14.78 -17.77
N VAL A 382 -3.38 15.11 -17.26
CA VAL A 382 -3.18 15.71 -15.93
C VAL A 382 -3.15 17.24 -16.00
N ALA A 383 -3.26 17.84 -17.19
CA ALA A 383 -3.33 19.28 -17.34
C ALA A 383 -4.67 19.84 -16.82
N ASP A 384 -4.68 21.14 -16.54
CA ASP A 384 -5.86 21.86 -16.05
C ASP A 384 -6.92 21.93 -17.16
N GLY A 385 -7.81 20.93 -17.19
CA GLY A 385 -8.97 20.89 -18.07
C GLY A 385 -10.12 21.73 -17.50
N ARG A 386 -10.96 22.29 -18.38
CA ARG A 386 -12.15 23.04 -17.95
C ARG A 386 -13.03 22.14 -17.07
N PRO A 387 -13.29 22.51 -15.80
CA PRO A 387 -14.09 21.69 -14.91
C PRO A 387 -15.55 21.66 -15.36
N LEU A 388 -16.26 20.57 -15.06
CA LEU A 388 -17.72 20.57 -15.11
C LEU A 388 -18.26 21.55 -14.06
N PRO A 389 -19.40 22.23 -14.34
CA PRO A 389 -20.09 23.02 -13.33
C PRO A 389 -20.37 22.17 -12.09
N LEU A 390 -20.01 22.67 -10.91
CA LEU A 390 -20.27 21.99 -9.64
C LEU A 390 -21.77 22.15 -9.30
N PRO A 391 -22.56 21.07 -9.27
CA PRO A 391 -23.95 21.15 -8.86
C PRO A 391 -24.06 21.59 -7.39
N PRO A 392 -25.06 22.44 -7.03
CA PRO A 392 -25.20 22.96 -5.67
C PRO A 392 -25.28 21.90 -4.58
N TYR A 393 -25.85 20.72 -4.88
CA TYR A 393 -26.00 19.63 -3.92
C TYR A 393 -24.66 18.98 -3.51
N TRP A 394 -23.60 19.11 -4.31
CA TRP A 394 -22.27 18.60 -3.96
C TRP A 394 -21.45 19.53 -3.07
N GLN A 395 -21.82 20.80 -2.94
CA GLN A 395 -21.10 21.78 -2.13
C GLN A 395 -20.96 21.33 -0.68
N ARG A 396 -22.02 20.78 -0.08
CA ARG A 396 -21.97 20.27 1.31
C ARG A 396 -21.08 19.05 1.46
N LEU A 397 -21.01 18.20 0.44
CA LEU A 397 -20.12 17.03 0.46
C LEU A 397 -18.66 17.48 0.36
N VAL A 398 -18.34 18.42 -0.53
CA VAL A 398 -17.00 19.04 -0.61
C VAL A 398 -16.61 19.67 0.73
N ALA A 399 -17.52 20.39 1.36
CA ALA A 399 -17.32 20.99 2.67
C ALA A 399 -17.00 19.92 3.74
N ALA A 400 -17.76 18.83 3.79
CA ALA A 400 -17.56 17.74 4.74
C ALA A 400 -16.23 17.01 4.52
N LEU A 401 -15.84 16.78 3.26
CA LEU A 401 -14.56 16.15 2.92
C LEU A 401 -13.37 17.04 3.28
N ALA A 402 -13.45 18.35 3.01
CA ALA A 402 -12.43 19.32 3.41
C ALA A 402 -12.32 19.41 4.94
N ALA A 403 -13.45 19.50 5.66
CA ALA A 403 -13.47 19.51 7.12
C ALA A 403 -12.85 18.24 7.73
N GLY A 404 -13.07 17.07 7.11
CA GLY A 404 -12.46 15.81 7.54
C GLY A 404 -10.93 15.84 7.51
N GLN A 405 -10.35 16.48 6.50
CA GLN A 405 -8.89 16.69 6.38
C GLN A 405 -8.37 17.67 7.44
N LEU A 406 -9.13 18.73 7.74
CA LEU A 406 -8.71 19.78 8.67
C LEU A 406 -8.80 19.35 10.15
N THR A 407 -9.75 18.49 10.48
CA THR A 407 -10.02 18.04 11.86
C THR A 407 -9.14 16.85 12.29
N GLY A 408 -8.24 16.38 11.43
CA GLY A 408 -7.29 15.30 11.73
C GLY A 408 -7.92 13.89 11.78
N GLY A 409 -9.19 13.74 11.37
CA GLY A 409 -9.86 12.45 11.30
C GLY A 409 -9.50 11.60 10.08
N VAL A 410 -8.63 12.11 9.20
CA VAL A 410 -8.19 11.47 7.96
C VAL A 410 -6.67 11.54 7.87
N ASP A 411 -6.04 10.48 7.37
CA ASP A 411 -4.60 10.48 7.08
C ASP A 411 -4.30 11.63 6.10
N PRO A 412 -3.41 12.59 6.43
CA PRO A 412 -3.10 13.75 5.58
C PRO A 412 -2.56 13.42 4.18
N ARG A 413 -2.07 12.20 3.97
CA ARG A 413 -1.67 11.67 2.64
C ARG A 413 -2.87 11.38 1.74
N THR A 414 -4.07 11.32 2.31
CA THR A 414 -5.28 10.95 1.60
C THR A 414 -5.76 12.10 0.72
N VAL A 415 -6.00 11.81 -0.56
CA VAL A 415 -6.75 12.65 -1.48
C VAL A 415 -8.15 12.07 -1.60
N GLY A 416 -9.16 12.88 -1.27
CA GLY A 416 -10.53 12.58 -1.61
C GLY A 416 -10.81 13.00 -3.05
N VAL A 417 -11.35 12.10 -3.87
CA VAL A 417 -11.76 12.40 -5.24
C VAL A 417 -13.26 12.20 -5.34
N LEU A 418 -13.97 13.30 -5.59
CA LEU A 418 -15.41 13.31 -5.82
C LEU A 418 -15.68 13.33 -7.33
N ALA A 419 -16.39 12.35 -7.86
CA ALA A 419 -16.90 12.40 -9.23
C ALA A 419 -18.15 13.29 -9.28
N VAL A 420 -18.09 14.35 -10.09
CA VAL A 420 -19.17 15.35 -10.18
C VAL A 420 -20.45 14.74 -10.78
N ARG A 421 -20.31 13.74 -11.66
CA ARG A 421 -21.44 13.12 -12.38
C ARG A 421 -22.40 12.36 -11.46
N ASP A 422 -21.89 11.60 -10.51
CA ASP A 422 -22.69 10.65 -9.70
C ASP A 422 -22.48 10.80 -8.19
N GLY A 423 -21.56 11.68 -7.76
CA GLY A 423 -21.28 11.93 -6.35
C GLY A 423 -20.42 10.86 -5.70
N SER A 424 -19.90 9.89 -6.45
CA SER A 424 -19.03 8.86 -5.90
C SER A 424 -17.75 9.48 -5.33
N VAL A 425 -17.32 9.00 -4.16
CA VAL A 425 -16.11 9.45 -3.48
C VAL A 425 -15.14 8.29 -3.38
N THR A 426 -13.96 8.46 -3.96
CA THR A 426 -12.82 7.56 -3.75
C THR A 426 -11.75 8.24 -2.90
N ARG A 427 -10.96 7.45 -2.18
CA ARG A 427 -9.86 7.92 -1.34
C ARG A 427 -8.57 7.28 -1.84
N HIS A 428 -7.54 8.11 -1.95
CA HIS A 428 -6.27 7.66 -2.50
C HIS A 428 -5.10 8.14 -1.67
N LEU A 429 -4.08 7.29 -1.48
CA LEU A 429 -2.90 7.64 -0.70
C LEU A 429 -1.79 8.19 -1.59
N VAL A 430 -1.31 9.40 -1.27
CA VAL A 430 -0.20 10.04 -1.96
C VAL A 430 1.06 9.99 -1.11
N ARG A 431 2.19 9.68 -1.73
CA ARG A 431 3.50 9.66 -1.08
C ARG A 431 4.38 10.81 -1.58
N PRO A 432 5.33 11.28 -0.74
CA PRO A 432 6.37 12.18 -1.19
C PRO A 432 7.09 11.63 -2.43
N VAL A 433 7.54 12.55 -3.28
CA VAL A 433 8.51 12.26 -4.34
C VAL A 433 9.86 12.77 -3.82
N PRO A 434 10.90 11.91 -3.73
CA PRO A 434 12.20 12.24 -3.16
C PRO A 434 12.82 13.58 -3.54
N ASP A 435 12.90 13.86 -4.84
CA ASP A 435 13.51 15.06 -5.41
C ASP A 435 12.45 16.11 -5.77
N CYS A 436 11.31 16.14 -5.07
CA CYS A 436 10.24 17.09 -5.36
C CYS A 436 10.73 18.54 -5.13
N PRO A 437 10.72 19.40 -6.16
CA PRO A 437 11.22 20.78 -6.02
C PRO A 437 10.28 21.67 -5.19
N ALA A 438 9.05 21.22 -4.94
CA ALA A 438 8.04 22.01 -4.22
C ALA A 438 8.08 21.80 -2.71
N CYS A 439 8.40 20.59 -2.22
CA CYS A 439 8.44 20.30 -0.79
C CYS A 439 9.81 19.83 -0.27
N ALA A 440 10.77 19.51 -1.15
CA ALA A 440 12.14 19.10 -0.79
C ALA A 440 12.17 18.09 0.37
N ALA A 441 11.29 17.09 0.32
CA ALA A 441 10.88 16.31 1.49
C ALA A 441 12.03 15.54 2.18
N LEU A 442 13.12 15.24 1.48
CA LEU A 442 14.18 14.41 2.06
C LEU A 442 15.24 15.21 2.82
N PRO A 443 15.63 14.77 4.03
CA PRO A 443 16.74 15.36 4.76
C PRO A 443 18.06 15.18 3.98
N PRO A 444 19.06 16.07 4.17
CA PRO A 444 20.35 15.94 3.52
C PRO A 444 21.09 14.67 3.97
N ASP A 445 21.80 14.04 3.04
CA ASP A 445 22.70 12.94 3.37
C ASP A 445 23.96 13.42 4.09
N SER A 446 24.49 12.58 5.00
CA SER A 446 25.66 12.89 5.83
C SER A 446 26.31 11.62 6.37
N ALA A 447 27.61 11.71 6.71
CA ALA A 447 28.35 10.62 7.36
C ALA A 447 27.63 10.13 8.62
N ALA A 448 27.23 11.03 9.52
CA ALA A 448 26.52 10.65 10.74
C ALA A 448 25.24 9.84 10.48
N ALA A 449 24.50 10.19 9.42
CA ALA A 449 23.27 9.49 9.06
C ALA A 449 23.56 8.11 8.42
N ALA A 450 24.68 7.93 7.73
CA ALA A 450 25.06 6.65 7.15
C ALA A 450 25.49 5.60 8.18
N ARG A 451 25.81 6.02 9.41
CA ARG A 451 26.26 5.11 10.47
C ARG A 451 25.29 3.94 10.68
N VAL A 452 25.84 2.74 10.62
CA VAL A 452 25.16 1.48 10.92
C VAL A 452 25.53 1.06 12.33
N VAL A 453 24.52 0.74 13.13
CA VAL A 453 24.68 0.13 14.46
C VAL A 453 23.92 -1.18 14.43
N LEU A 454 24.65 -2.28 14.66
CA LEU A 454 24.07 -3.62 14.70
C LEU A 454 23.52 -3.91 16.10
N HIS A 455 22.32 -4.47 16.17
CA HIS A 455 21.67 -4.88 17.41
C HIS A 455 21.50 -6.40 17.44
N PRO A 456 21.49 -7.07 18.61
CA PRO A 456 21.13 -8.48 18.71
C PRO A 456 19.76 -8.76 18.08
N ARG A 457 19.67 -9.80 17.24
CA ARG A 457 18.46 -10.20 16.52
C ARG A 457 18.24 -11.71 16.67
N PRO A 458 17.61 -12.14 17.78
CA PRO A 458 17.25 -13.53 17.97
C PRO A 458 16.40 -14.07 16.82
N LEU A 459 16.79 -15.24 16.34
CA LEU A 459 16.09 -15.98 15.30
C LEU A 459 15.08 -16.95 15.91
N PRO A 460 13.94 -17.18 15.23
CA PRO A 460 12.97 -18.19 15.66
C PRO A 460 13.54 -19.62 15.60
N ALA A 461 14.55 -19.85 14.74
CA ALA A 461 15.34 -21.07 14.67
C ALA A 461 16.75 -20.76 14.12
N PRO A 462 17.80 -21.50 14.51
CA PRO A 462 19.18 -21.22 14.10
C PRO A 462 19.46 -21.27 12.58
N ASP A 463 18.56 -21.84 11.79
CA ASP A 463 18.64 -21.99 10.34
C ASP A 463 17.65 -21.08 9.58
N ARG A 464 16.81 -20.32 10.29
CA ARG A 464 15.79 -19.45 9.72
C ARG A 464 16.22 -17.99 9.81
N LEU A 465 16.88 -17.50 8.76
CA LEU A 465 17.43 -16.14 8.69
C LEU A 465 16.36 -15.04 8.54
N ARG A 466 15.10 -15.41 8.29
CA ARG A 466 13.95 -14.49 8.20
C ARG A 466 13.11 -14.52 9.47
N ARG A 467 12.86 -13.35 10.07
CA ARG A 467 12.12 -13.23 11.34
C ARG A 467 10.60 -13.28 11.19
N GLY A 468 10.07 -12.93 10.02
CA GLY A 468 8.65 -12.97 9.70
C GLY A 468 8.33 -12.25 8.40
N ALA A 469 7.20 -12.56 7.79
CA ALA A 469 6.68 -11.82 6.65
C ALA A 469 5.65 -10.78 7.13
N PRO A 470 5.58 -9.59 6.51
CA PRO A 470 4.51 -8.64 6.80
C PRO A 470 3.14 -9.18 6.39
N ASP A 471 2.09 -8.68 7.03
CA ASP A 471 0.72 -8.99 6.64
C ASP A 471 0.40 -8.42 5.25
N LEU A 472 -0.24 -9.23 4.41
CA LEU A 472 -0.60 -8.84 3.05
C LEU A 472 -1.62 -7.68 3.02
N GLY A 473 -2.59 -7.67 3.95
CA GLY A 473 -3.57 -6.59 4.06
C GLY A 473 -2.90 -5.25 4.37
N VAL A 474 -1.96 -5.25 5.32
CA VAL A 474 -1.14 -4.08 5.67
C VAL A 474 -0.29 -3.61 4.48
N LEU A 475 0.40 -4.53 3.79
CA LEU A 475 1.19 -4.18 2.60
C LEU A 475 0.32 -3.57 1.51
N ARG A 476 -0.85 -4.15 1.22
CA ARG A 476 -1.76 -3.64 0.20
C ARG A 476 -2.32 -2.27 0.58
N ALA A 477 -2.74 -2.08 1.82
CA ALA A 477 -3.29 -0.81 2.31
C ALA A 477 -2.27 0.33 2.22
N GLU A 478 -0.98 0.05 2.44
CA GLU A 478 0.07 1.05 2.36
C GLU A 478 0.55 1.23 0.91
N LEU A 479 0.81 0.16 0.16
CA LEU A 479 1.53 0.22 -1.14
C LEU A 479 0.66 0.29 -2.39
N VAL A 480 -0.57 -0.24 -2.35
CA VAL A 480 -1.38 -0.43 -3.57
C VAL A 480 -2.41 0.68 -3.70
N ASP A 481 -2.24 1.53 -4.71
CA ASP A 481 -3.20 2.56 -5.08
C ASP A 481 -3.12 2.84 -6.59
N LEU A 482 -4.23 2.62 -7.29
CA LEU A 482 -4.31 2.73 -8.74
C LEU A 482 -4.01 4.15 -9.26
N ARG A 483 -4.22 5.19 -8.45
CA ARG A 483 -4.15 6.59 -8.86
C ARG A 483 -2.81 7.25 -8.50
N TYR A 484 -2.28 6.96 -7.33
CA TYR A 484 -1.06 7.60 -6.82
C TYR A 484 -0.05 6.63 -6.18
N GLY A 485 -0.40 5.34 -6.10
CA GLY A 485 0.39 4.36 -5.37
C GLY A 485 1.74 4.08 -6.01
N PRO A 486 2.74 3.66 -5.21
CA PRO A 486 3.97 3.10 -5.74
C PRO A 486 3.69 1.79 -6.50
N VAL A 487 2.61 1.07 -6.13
CA VAL A 487 2.10 -0.09 -6.86
C VAL A 487 0.70 0.23 -7.38
N THR A 488 0.50 0.20 -8.70
CA THR A 488 -0.81 0.47 -9.32
C THR A 488 -1.70 -0.76 -9.37
N ALA A 489 -1.09 -1.93 -9.52
CA ALA A 489 -1.78 -3.20 -9.60
C ALA A 489 -0.91 -4.34 -9.08
N VAL A 490 -1.58 -5.39 -8.58
CA VAL A 490 -0.96 -6.67 -8.25
C VAL A 490 -1.72 -7.74 -9.02
N HIS A 491 -1.02 -8.41 -9.92
CA HIS A 491 -1.54 -9.50 -10.73
C HIS A 491 -1.13 -10.82 -10.09
N SER A 492 -2.01 -11.81 -10.11
CA SER A 492 -1.69 -13.17 -9.70
C SER A 492 -1.96 -14.12 -10.85
N GLU A 493 -0.95 -14.88 -11.24
CA GLU A 493 -1.06 -15.86 -12.30
C GLU A 493 -1.29 -17.25 -11.72
N ARG A 494 -2.48 -17.79 -12.00
CA ARG A 494 -2.98 -19.05 -11.43
C ARG A 494 -2.60 -20.29 -12.25
N GLU A 495 -2.00 -20.09 -13.42
CA GLU A 495 -1.64 -21.14 -14.38
C GLU A 495 -0.12 -21.37 -14.47
N GLY A 496 0.62 -20.89 -13.47
CA GLY A 496 2.06 -21.13 -13.33
C GLY A 496 2.37 -22.48 -12.66
N PRO A 497 3.62 -22.96 -12.75
CA PRO A 497 4.06 -24.18 -12.06
C PRO A 497 4.07 -24.03 -10.53
N VAL A 498 4.04 -22.79 -10.05
CA VAL A 498 3.89 -22.37 -8.65
C VAL A 498 3.01 -21.12 -8.62
N ALA A 499 2.64 -20.66 -7.42
CA ALA A 499 1.93 -19.39 -7.30
C ALA A 499 2.85 -18.23 -7.70
N LEU A 500 2.43 -17.49 -8.72
CA LEU A 500 3.14 -16.32 -9.22
C LEU A 500 2.32 -15.04 -8.95
N ALA A 501 3.02 -13.97 -8.62
CA ALA A 501 2.43 -12.64 -8.53
C ALA A 501 3.38 -11.58 -9.11
N ALA A 502 2.80 -10.57 -9.76
CA ALA A 502 3.52 -9.42 -10.28
C ALA A 502 2.92 -8.13 -9.70
N ALA A 503 3.75 -7.31 -9.05
CA ALA A 503 3.40 -5.96 -8.63
C ALA A 503 3.90 -4.97 -9.68
N GLU A 504 3.05 -4.04 -10.10
CA GLU A 504 3.35 -3.09 -11.16
C GLU A 504 3.64 -1.70 -10.58
N LEU A 505 4.83 -1.16 -10.89
CA LEU A 505 5.33 0.07 -10.30
C LEU A 505 5.61 1.13 -11.36
N PRO A 506 4.81 2.20 -11.43
CA PRO A 506 5.19 3.39 -12.18
C PRO A 506 6.38 4.08 -11.50
N VAL A 507 7.20 4.81 -12.27
CA VAL A 507 8.36 5.54 -11.75
C VAL A 507 8.05 7.05 -11.71
N PRO A 508 7.78 7.65 -10.54
CA PRO A 508 7.39 9.06 -10.46
C PRO A 508 8.46 10.01 -11.04
N GLY A 509 8.05 10.87 -11.98
CA GLY A 509 8.92 11.91 -12.57
C GLY A 509 9.91 11.40 -13.61
N ARG A 510 9.79 10.15 -14.04
CA ARG A 510 10.64 9.49 -15.05
C ARG A 510 9.77 8.58 -15.93
N SER A 511 10.27 8.22 -17.11
CA SER A 511 9.59 7.25 -17.98
C SER A 511 9.88 5.81 -17.55
N GLY A 512 8.94 4.92 -17.86
CA GLY A 512 9.05 3.48 -17.67
C GLY A 512 8.35 2.95 -16.43
N ARG A 513 8.29 1.62 -16.34
CA ARG A 513 7.65 0.87 -15.24
C ARG A 513 8.62 -0.20 -14.74
N LEU A 514 8.53 -0.50 -13.45
CA LEU A 514 9.23 -1.62 -12.82
C LEU A 514 8.20 -2.67 -12.42
N GLY A 515 8.65 -3.92 -12.28
CA GLY A 515 7.86 -4.99 -11.67
C GLY A 515 8.37 -5.31 -10.27
N GLY A 516 7.60 -6.04 -9.48
CA GLY A 516 8.07 -6.90 -8.40
C GLY A 516 7.50 -8.30 -8.64
N TYR A 517 8.25 -9.38 -8.44
CA TYR A 517 7.88 -10.73 -8.87
C TYR A 517 7.97 -11.75 -7.73
N GLY A 518 6.82 -12.10 -7.18
CA GLY A 518 6.73 -13.11 -6.15
C GLY A 518 6.52 -14.51 -6.71
N ARG A 519 7.25 -15.46 -6.15
CA ARG A 519 7.18 -16.90 -6.48
C ARG A 519 7.08 -17.67 -5.17
N ALA A 520 6.00 -18.41 -4.97
CA ALA A 520 5.76 -19.12 -3.70
C ALA A 520 4.84 -20.34 -3.88
N ALA A 521 4.64 -21.10 -2.79
CA ALA A 521 3.70 -22.22 -2.75
C ALA A 521 2.22 -21.76 -2.88
N ASP A 522 1.91 -20.53 -2.47
CA ASP A 522 0.56 -19.97 -2.44
C ASP A 522 0.52 -18.50 -2.89
N HIS A 523 -0.64 -18.05 -3.39
CA HIS A 523 -0.80 -16.70 -3.95
C HIS A 523 -0.64 -15.58 -2.93
N PRO A 524 -1.20 -15.67 -1.69
CA PRO A 524 -0.94 -14.65 -0.67
C PRO A 524 0.56 -14.42 -0.44
N THR A 525 1.35 -15.49 -0.26
CA THR A 525 2.80 -15.39 -0.09
C THR A 525 3.48 -14.81 -1.33
N ALA A 526 3.07 -15.24 -2.53
CA ALA A 526 3.59 -14.67 -3.77
C ALA A 526 3.30 -13.16 -3.85
N GLN A 527 2.10 -12.69 -3.49
CA GLN A 527 1.80 -11.25 -3.48
C GLN A 527 2.64 -10.49 -2.47
N VAL A 528 2.88 -11.05 -1.27
CA VAL A 528 3.79 -10.45 -0.28
C VAL A 528 5.18 -10.27 -0.88
N LEU A 529 5.75 -11.31 -1.49
CA LEU A 529 7.08 -11.25 -2.11
C LEU A 529 7.13 -10.24 -3.26
N ALA A 530 6.10 -10.20 -4.12
CA ALA A 530 6.01 -9.23 -5.21
C ALA A 530 5.99 -7.78 -4.70
N LEU A 531 5.24 -7.52 -3.61
CA LEU A 531 5.16 -6.20 -2.99
C LEU A 531 6.45 -5.81 -2.25
N LEU A 532 7.17 -6.77 -1.66
CA LEU A 532 8.46 -6.53 -1.03
C LEU A 532 9.54 -6.20 -2.07
N GLU A 533 9.60 -6.96 -3.16
CA GLU A 533 10.54 -6.68 -4.26
C GLU A 533 10.19 -5.36 -4.96
N ALA A 534 8.91 -5.02 -5.05
CA ALA A 534 8.45 -3.74 -5.57
C ALA A 534 9.04 -2.54 -4.79
N VAL A 535 8.92 -2.54 -3.46
CA VAL A 535 9.49 -1.44 -2.64
C VAL A 535 11.02 -1.47 -2.64
N GLU A 536 11.64 -2.65 -2.68
CA GLU A 536 13.08 -2.78 -2.86
C GLU A 536 13.54 -2.12 -4.17
N ARG A 537 12.84 -2.35 -5.29
CA ARG A 537 13.15 -1.71 -6.57
C ARG A 537 12.92 -0.20 -6.55
N GLU A 538 11.89 0.30 -5.87
CA GLU A 538 11.69 1.76 -5.70
C GLU A 538 12.86 2.37 -4.90
N ALA A 539 13.26 1.72 -3.79
CA ALA A 539 14.37 2.13 -2.92
C ALA A 539 15.75 2.04 -3.59
N GLY A 540 15.99 0.99 -4.36
CA GLY A 540 17.25 0.72 -5.05
C GLY A 540 17.46 1.59 -6.28
N ARG A 541 16.38 2.08 -6.91
CA ARG A 541 16.50 2.83 -8.17
C ARG A 541 16.82 4.30 -7.97
N TYR A 542 16.28 4.92 -6.92
CA TYR A 542 16.49 6.35 -6.60
C TYR A 542 16.55 6.55 -5.08
N PRO A 543 17.24 7.59 -4.60
CA PRO A 543 17.25 7.92 -3.17
C PRO A 543 15.83 8.13 -2.65
N GLN A 544 15.38 7.34 -1.67
CA GLN A 544 14.05 7.47 -1.06
C GLN A 544 14.07 8.05 0.36
N GLY A 545 15.24 7.99 1.02
CA GLY A 545 15.37 8.36 2.43
C GLY A 545 16.10 9.68 2.66
N ARG A 546 17.03 10.05 1.78
CA ARG A 546 17.91 11.22 1.93
C ARG A 546 18.22 11.86 0.59
N ARG A 547 18.43 13.17 0.59
CA ARG A 547 18.86 13.95 -0.57
C ARG A 547 20.38 13.91 -0.67
N THR A 548 20.88 13.58 -1.85
CA THR A 548 22.31 13.63 -2.18
C THR A 548 22.82 15.07 -2.12
N THR A 549 23.91 15.30 -1.39
CA THR A 549 24.46 16.64 -1.12
C THR A 549 25.90 16.83 -1.59
N VAL A 550 26.61 15.75 -1.89
CA VAL A 550 28.04 15.79 -2.23
C VAL A 550 28.21 15.67 -3.74
N LEU A 551 28.90 16.65 -4.34
CA LEU A 551 29.29 16.69 -5.74
C LEU A 551 30.79 16.99 -5.80
N GLY A 552 31.54 16.19 -6.55
CA GLY A 552 32.98 16.37 -6.69
C GLY A 552 33.63 15.23 -7.47
N SER A 553 34.90 15.39 -7.77
CA SER A 553 35.72 14.35 -8.37
C SER A 553 36.34 13.44 -7.31
N TYR A 554 36.75 12.23 -7.68
CA TYR A 554 37.46 11.34 -6.75
C TYR A 554 38.75 12.01 -6.23
N ARG A 555 39.47 12.76 -7.07
CA ARG A 555 40.68 13.49 -6.68
C ARG A 555 40.44 14.47 -5.53
N GLU A 556 39.30 15.13 -5.50
CA GLU A 556 38.95 16.10 -4.45
C GLU A 556 38.48 15.40 -3.16
N LEU A 557 37.82 14.25 -3.29
CA LEU A 557 37.15 13.55 -2.19
C LEU A 557 37.90 12.31 -1.68
N ALA A 558 39.12 12.04 -2.18
CA ALA A 558 39.84 10.79 -1.97
C ALA A 558 40.07 10.40 -0.49
N ALA A 559 40.08 11.36 0.43
CA ALA A 559 40.23 11.11 1.86
C ALA A 559 39.06 10.28 2.43
N ASP A 560 37.85 10.54 1.94
CA ASP A 560 36.60 9.94 2.44
C ASP A 560 35.96 8.99 1.42
N ALA A 561 36.36 9.06 0.15
CA ALA A 561 35.76 8.31 -0.96
C ALA A 561 36.45 6.98 -1.25
N VAL A 562 35.65 5.98 -1.61
CA VAL A 562 36.13 4.74 -2.21
C VAL A 562 36.56 5.03 -3.64
N ASP A 563 37.78 4.64 -4.00
CA ASP A 563 38.26 4.71 -5.38
C ASP A 563 37.31 3.89 -6.29
N PRO A 564 36.64 4.54 -7.27
CA PRO A 564 35.80 3.85 -8.24
C PRO A 564 36.48 2.70 -8.98
N ALA A 565 37.81 2.72 -9.11
CA ALA A 565 38.56 1.62 -9.71
C ALA A 565 38.41 0.29 -8.95
N ARG A 566 38.14 0.35 -7.63
CA ARG A 566 37.89 -0.84 -6.80
C ARG A 566 36.51 -1.44 -7.02
N LEU A 567 35.58 -0.71 -7.65
CA LEU A 567 34.25 -1.21 -8.04
C LEU A 567 34.27 -1.89 -9.42
N GLY A 568 35.45 -1.98 -10.05
CA GLY A 568 35.62 -2.41 -11.43
C GLY A 568 35.28 -1.25 -12.39
N LEU A 569 36.22 -0.92 -13.27
CA LEU A 569 35.95 0.02 -14.36
C LEU A 569 35.55 -0.76 -15.61
N PRO A 570 34.72 -0.15 -16.48
CA PRO A 570 34.48 -0.66 -17.82
C PRO A 570 35.79 -0.77 -18.61
N GLU A 571 35.88 -1.74 -19.52
CA GLU A 571 37.10 -2.00 -20.27
C GLU A 571 37.39 -0.87 -21.28
N PRO A 572 38.67 -0.53 -21.51
CA PRO A 572 39.04 0.57 -22.40
C PRO A 572 38.54 0.44 -23.85
N ASP A 573 38.40 -0.79 -24.36
CA ASP A 573 37.86 -1.07 -25.69
C ASP A 573 36.34 -0.85 -25.73
N ALA A 574 35.62 -1.32 -24.71
CA ALA A 574 34.19 -1.09 -24.57
C ALA A 574 33.86 0.40 -24.47
N VAL A 575 34.62 1.18 -23.68
CA VAL A 575 34.43 2.63 -23.53
C VAL A 575 34.64 3.40 -24.85
N ARG A 576 35.51 2.89 -25.74
CA ARG A 576 35.75 3.48 -27.07
C ARG A 576 34.68 3.08 -28.10
N HIS A 577 33.83 2.10 -27.78
CA HIS A 577 32.81 1.62 -28.71
C HIS A 577 31.73 2.69 -28.93
N PRO A 578 31.31 2.98 -30.18
CA PRO A 578 30.31 4.04 -30.45
C PRO A 578 28.95 3.84 -29.78
N ALA A 579 28.59 2.60 -29.47
CA ALA A 579 27.34 2.27 -28.77
C ALA A 579 27.47 2.28 -27.23
N TYR A 580 28.63 2.62 -26.68
CA TYR A 580 28.83 2.67 -25.23
C TYR A 580 28.02 3.82 -24.60
N PRO A 581 27.15 3.55 -23.61
CA PRO A 581 26.15 4.53 -23.18
C PRO A 581 26.60 5.45 -22.02
N LEU A 582 27.79 5.24 -21.46
CA LEU A 582 28.25 5.88 -20.22
C LEU A 582 29.45 6.79 -20.43
N ASP A 583 29.65 7.70 -19.47
CA ASP A 583 30.76 8.64 -19.49
C ASP A 583 32.08 7.92 -19.17
N PRO A 584 33.21 8.32 -19.76
CA PRO A 584 34.52 7.83 -19.35
C PRO A 584 34.87 8.30 -17.95
N TYR A 585 35.49 7.41 -17.17
CA TYR A 585 35.98 7.73 -15.83
C TYR A 585 37.44 8.22 -15.86
N THR A 586 37.69 9.31 -15.15
CA THR A 586 39.02 9.73 -14.69
C THR A 586 38.89 10.16 -13.22
N PRO A 587 39.98 10.21 -12.45
CA PRO A 587 39.94 10.78 -11.10
C PRO A 587 39.45 12.23 -11.03
N GLN A 588 39.39 12.96 -12.16
CA GLN A 588 38.86 14.32 -12.30
C GLN A 588 37.38 14.37 -12.70
N THR A 589 36.78 13.23 -13.09
CA THR A 589 35.37 13.17 -13.48
C THR A 589 34.51 13.55 -12.27
N VAL A 590 33.83 14.69 -12.35
CA VAL A 590 32.89 15.15 -11.32
C VAL A 590 31.65 14.27 -11.34
N THR A 591 31.27 13.74 -10.18
CA THR A 591 30.04 12.96 -10.00
C THR A 591 29.40 13.26 -8.65
N SER A 592 28.18 12.77 -8.44
CA SER A 592 27.49 12.84 -7.16
C SER A 592 27.85 11.65 -6.27
N TRP A 593 27.93 11.87 -4.96
CA TRP A 593 28.37 10.88 -3.98
C TRP A 593 27.39 10.77 -2.83
N VAL A 594 27.23 9.56 -2.30
CA VAL A 594 26.40 9.26 -1.12
C VAL A 594 27.22 8.54 -0.07
N TRP A 595 26.83 8.69 1.19
CA TRP A 595 27.51 8.05 2.30
C TRP A 595 27.07 6.59 2.48
N ALA A 596 28.06 5.71 2.52
CA ALA A 596 27.95 4.31 2.92
C ALA A 596 28.63 4.08 4.27
N HIS A 597 28.33 2.95 4.91
CA HIS A 597 29.08 2.45 6.08
C HIS A 597 29.90 1.23 5.67
N ASP A 598 31.22 1.30 5.82
CA ASP A 598 32.13 0.17 5.73
C ASP A 598 31.98 -0.68 6.99
N LEU A 599 31.28 -1.81 6.90
CA LEU A 599 31.02 -2.66 8.06
C LEU A 599 32.29 -3.36 8.58
N SER A 600 33.30 -3.53 7.74
CA SER A 600 34.55 -4.20 8.13
C SER A 600 35.49 -3.23 8.86
N GLY A 601 35.58 -1.99 8.35
CA GLY A 601 36.42 -0.94 8.93
C GLY A 601 35.72 -0.06 9.96
N ASP A 602 34.43 -0.28 10.22
CA ASP A 602 33.53 0.54 11.05
C ASP A 602 33.67 2.06 10.83
N ARG A 603 33.57 2.49 9.57
CA ARG A 603 33.72 3.90 9.18
C ARG A 603 32.78 4.28 8.06
N GLN A 604 32.47 5.56 7.94
CA GLN A 604 31.66 6.06 6.84
C GLN A 604 32.54 6.46 5.66
N VAL A 605 32.08 6.13 4.46
CA VAL A 605 32.82 6.37 3.21
C VAL A 605 31.87 6.88 2.14
N LEU A 606 32.38 7.68 1.22
CA LEU A 606 31.63 8.11 0.04
C LEU A 606 31.74 7.06 -1.08
N VAL A 607 30.61 6.78 -1.72
CA VAL A 607 30.52 5.98 -2.94
C VAL A 607 29.77 6.75 -4.03
N PRO A 608 30.05 6.52 -5.33
CA PRO A 608 29.31 7.20 -6.39
C PRO A 608 27.80 6.92 -6.25
N GLU A 609 26.97 7.95 -6.36
CA GLU A 609 25.53 7.83 -6.18
C GLU A 609 24.91 6.83 -7.17
N HIS A 610 25.39 6.81 -8.41
CA HIS A 610 24.92 5.88 -9.44
C HIS A 610 25.37 4.43 -9.19
N ALA A 611 26.34 4.20 -8.29
CA ALA A 611 26.67 2.87 -7.79
C ALA A 611 25.62 2.40 -6.75
N ALA A 612 25.16 3.31 -5.90
CA ALA A 612 24.15 3.04 -4.89
C ALA A 612 22.73 2.95 -5.47
N TYR A 613 22.42 3.79 -6.46
CA TYR A 613 21.08 3.95 -7.04
C TYR A 613 21.12 3.82 -8.58
N TYR A 614 20.71 2.66 -9.09
CA TYR A 614 20.96 2.28 -10.48
C TYR A 614 20.17 3.10 -11.53
N GLY A 615 19.13 3.82 -11.11
CA GLY A 615 18.32 4.68 -11.98
C GLY A 615 18.76 6.15 -12.06
N VAL A 616 19.71 6.58 -11.22
CA VAL A 616 20.06 8.00 -11.12
C VAL A 616 20.81 8.50 -12.36
N ARG A 617 20.36 9.65 -12.88
CA ARG A 617 21.07 10.53 -13.80
C ARG A 617 20.84 11.97 -13.35
N ARG A 618 21.93 12.66 -13.00
CA ARG A 618 21.91 14.06 -12.55
C ARG A 618 22.62 14.96 -13.56
N PRO A 619 22.04 16.12 -13.93
CA PRO A 619 22.74 17.10 -14.76
C PRO A 619 24.08 17.51 -14.11
N GLY A 620 25.15 17.54 -14.91
CA GLY A 620 26.48 17.93 -14.44
C GLY A 620 27.25 16.89 -13.60
N ALA A 621 26.69 15.69 -13.39
CA ALA A 621 27.38 14.59 -12.71
C ALA A 621 27.61 13.43 -13.69
N GLY A 622 28.87 13.06 -13.90
CA GLY A 622 29.25 11.94 -14.77
C GLY A 622 28.73 10.60 -14.23
N ARG A 623 28.22 9.76 -15.12
CA ARG A 623 27.79 8.39 -14.83
C ARG A 623 28.66 7.42 -15.62
N PHE A 624 29.61 6.79 -14.94
CA PHE A 624 30.64 5.95 -15.55
C PHE A 624 30.57 4.47 -15.12
N LEU A 625 29.69 4.11 -14.18
CA LEU A 625 29.40 2.72 -13.83
C LEU A 625 27.98 2.33 -14.25
N PHE A 626 27.83 1.13 -14.82
CA PHE A 626 26.55 0.48 -14.98
C PHE A 626 26.24 -0.36 -13.75
N GLU A 627 25.11 -0.10 -13.09
CA GLU A 627 24.63 -0.92 -11.98
C GLU A 627 23.24 -1.50 -12.27
N SER A 628 22.95 -2.61 -11.59
CA SER A 628 21.65 -3.27 -11.52
C SER A 628 21.11 -3.25 -10.08
N SER A 629 20.02 -3.96 -9.84
CA SER A 629 19.51 -4.20 -8.47
C SER A 629 20.40 -5.13 -7.64
N SER A 630 21.51 -5.64 -8.19
CA SER A 630 22.39 -6.60 -7.49
C SER A 630 22.85 -6.09 -6.13
N GLY A 631 22.53 -6.81 -5.05
CA GLY A 631 22.89 -6.40 -3.69
C GLY A 631 21.93 -5.35 -3.10
N CYS A 632 20.78 -5.11 -3.72
CA CYS A 632 19.64 -4.48 -3.05
C CYS A 632 18.90 -5.54 -2.22
N ALA A 633 18.39 -5.15 -1.04
CA ALA A 633 17.52 -6.03 -0.29
C ALA A 633 16.59 -5.25 0.63
N VAL A 634 15.42 -5.83 0.87
CA VAL A 634 14.50 -5.43 1.93
C VAL A 634 14.40 -6.52 3.02
N GLY A 635 14.36 -6.10 4.27
CA GLY A 635 14.23 -6.99 5.44
C GLY A 635 13.37 -6.39 6.54
N SER A 636 12.96 -7.21 7.51
CA SER A 636 12.19 -6.76 8.69
C SER A 636 13.04 -5.95 9.69
N CYS A 637 14.35 -5.93 9.48
CA CYS A 637 15.31 -5.12 10.21
C CYS A 637 16.56 -4.89 9.34
N LEU A 638 17.45 -4.01 9.80
CA LEU A 638 18.68 -3.66 9.10
C LEU A 638 19.60 -4.87 8.91
N GLU A 639 19.76 -5.69 9.95
CA GLU A 639 20.64 -6.85 9.92
C GLU A 639 20.18 -7.90 8.90
N GLU A 640 18.87 -8.13 8.81
CA GLU A 640 18.27 -9.02 7.81
C GLU A 640 18.45 -8.48 6.38
N ALA A 641 18.20 -7.18 6.17
CA ALA A 641 18.36 -6.56 4.85
C ALA A 641 19.83 -6.64 4.40
N VAL A 642 20.78 -6.27 5.25
CA VAL A 642 22.22 -6.32 4.93
C VAL A 642 22.67 -7.76 4.66
N LEU A 643 22.25 -8.73 5.47
CA LEU A 643 22.59 -10.13 5.27
C LEU A 643 22.14 -10.63 3.90
N HIS A 644 20.88 -10.39 3.53
CA HIS A 644 20.35 -10.84 2.24
C HIS A 644 21.01 -10.12 1.05
N ALA A 645 21.30 -8.82 1.17
CA ALA A 645 22.08 -8.09 0.17
C ALA A 645 23.51 -8.64 0.01
N CYS A 646 24.16 -9.05 1.10
CA CYS A 646 25.47 -9.70 1.06
C CYS A 646 25.38 -11.09 0.39
N LEU A 647 24.38 -11.91 0.74
CA LEU A 647 24.18 -13.23 0.14
C LEU A 647 23.97 -13.14 -1.37
N GLU A 648 23.15 -12.19 -1.84
CA GLU A 648 22.95 -11.95 -3.26
C GLU A 648 24.26 -11.48 -3.93
N THR A 649 25.01 -10.57 -3.29
CA THR A 649 26.31 -10.12 -3.82
C THR A 649 27.28 -11.30 -3.98
N ILE A 650 27.33 -12.22 -3.01
CA ILE A 650 28.17 -13.42 -3.05
C ILE A 650 27.71 -14.39 -4.15
N GLU A 651 26.40 -14.57 -4.32
CA GLU A 651 25.84 -15.39 -5.39
C GLU A 651 26.29 -14.92 -6.78
N ARG A 652 26.16 -13.61 -7.02
CA ARG A 652 26.48 -12.98 -8.30
C ARG A 652 27.99 -13.01 -8.57
N ASP A 653 28.81 -12.73 -7.55
CA ASP A 653 30.27 -12.86 -7.63
C ASP A 653 30.70 -14.29 -7.97
N ALA A 654 30.19 -15.28 -7.23
CA ALA A 654 30.51 -16.70 -7.43
C ALA A 654 30.12 -17.20 -8.82
N PHE A 655 28.93 -16.79 -9.29
CA PHE A 655 28.45 -17.14 -10.63
C PHE A 655 29.34 -16.53 -11.72
N LEU A 656 29.61 -15.22 -11.66
CA LEU A 656 30.42 -14.54 -12.67
C LEU A 656 31.87 -15.01 -12.66
N LEU A 657 32.43 -15.31 -11.48
CA LEU A 657 33.76 -15.92 -11.37
C LEU A 657 33.79 -17.26 -12.10
N THR A 658 32.80 -18.12 -11.85
CA THR A 658 32.71 -19.43 -12.51
C THR A 658 32.56 -19.30 -14.02
N TRP A 659 31.67 -18.41 -14.47
CA TRP A 659 31.40 -18.17 -15.88
C TRP A 659 32.64 -17.64 -16.64
N TYR A 660 33.21 -16.53 -16.19
CA TYR A 660 34.31 -15.86 -16.89
C TYR A 660 35.63 -16.63 -16.83
N THR A 661 35.86 -17.41 -15.77
CA THR A 661 37.05 -18.28 -15.71
C THR A 661 36.85 -19.61 -16.42
N ALA A 662 35.62 -19.95 -16.82
CA ALA A 662 35.27 -21.28 -17.30
C ALA A 662 35.70 -22.41 -16.33
N THR A 663 35.76 -22.13 -15.02
CA THR A 663 36.18 -23.13 -14.03
C THR A 663 35.15 -24.26 -14.02
N PRO A 664 35.53 -25.51 -14.29
CA PRO A 664 34.62 -26.64 -14.16
C PRO A 664 34.11 -26.73 -12.71
N PRO A 665 32.81 -26.55 -12.46
CA PRO A 665 32.26 -26.60 -11.13
C PRO A 665 32.02 -28.05 -10.70
N THR A 666 31.79 -28.27 -9.40
CA THR A 666 31.51 -29.62 -8.88
C THR A 666 30.04 -29.97 -9.09
N ALA A 667 29.75 -30.98 -9.90
CA ALA A 667 28.39 -31.51 -10.06
C ALA A 667 27.89 -32.21 -8.78
N LEU A 668 26.61 -32.04 -8.48
CA LEU A 668 25.95 -32.54 -7.27
C LEU A 668 24.76 -33.42 -7.62
N THR A 669 24.52 -34.46 -6.81
CA THR A 669 23.25 -35.17 -6.84
C THR A 669 22.15 -34.30 -6.24
N MET A 670 20.89 -34.58 -6.61
CA MET A 670 19.75 -33.95 -5.95
C MET A 670 19.71 -34.31 -4.45
N PRO A 671 19.41 -33.37 -3.53
CA PRO A 671 19.15 -33.71 -2.14
C PRO A 671 17.95 -34.66 -2.00
N PRO A 672 18.03 -35.72 -1.19
CA PRO A 672 16.93 -36.68 -1.03
C PRO A 672 15.73 -36.13 -0.25
N ASP A 673 15.91 -35.04 0.50
CA ASP A 673 14.95 -34.44 1.43
C ASP A 673 14.57 -33.00 1.04
N LEU A 674 14.39 -32.76 -0.26
CA LEU A 674 13.86 -31.48 -0.76
C LEU A 674 12.47 -31.17 -0.22
N ASP A 675 12.19 -29.87 -0.05
CA ASP A 675 10.84 -29.42 0.21
C ASP A 675 9.89 -29.76 -0.97
N PRO A 676 8.59 -29.90 -0.72
CA PRO A 676 7.63 -30.34 -1.74
C PRO A 676 7.58 -29.45 -2.99
N VAL A 677 7.81 -28.14 -2.86
CA VAL A 677 7.75 -27.20 -3.99
C VAL A 677 8.97 -27.41 -4.89
N THR A 678 10.16 -27.50 -4.30
CA THR A 678 11.39 -27.76 -5.06
C THR A 678 11.35 -29.11 -5.75
N ARG A 679 10.84 -30.16 -5.07
CA ARG A 679 10.64 -31.47 -5.70
C ARG A 679 9.65 -31.41 -6.86
N HIS A 680 8.50 -30.77 -6.66
CA HIS A 680 7.51 -30.58 -7.73
C HIS A 680 8.11 -29.90 -8.95
N LEU A 681 8.91 -28.84 -8.76
CA LEU A 681 9.57 -28.14 -9.85
C LEU A 681 10.61 -29.00 -10.56
N ALA A 682 11.41 -29.78 -9.83
CA ALA A 682 12.34 -30.73 -10.44
C ALA A 682 11.62 -31.77 -11.32
N ASP A 683 10.51 -32.33 -10.83
CA ASP A 683 9.69 -33.28 -11.59
C ASP A 683 9.07 -32.62 -12.84
N ARG A 684 8.60 -31.37 -12.72
CA ARG A 684 8.08 -30.60 -13.86
C ARG A 684 9.16 -30.28 -14.88
N ILE A 685 10.36 -29.88 -14.47
CA ILE A 685 11.50 -29.62 -15.36
C ILE A 685 11.80 -30.86 -16.20
N ALA A 686 11.87 -32.04 -15.57
CA ALA A 686 12.08 -33.30 -16.27
C ALA A 686 10.93 -33.62 -17.25
N ALA A 687 9.67 -33.44 -16.81
CA ALA A 687 8.49 -33.67 -17.66
C ALA A 687 8.43 -32.74 -18.88
N GLU A 688 9.03 -31.55 -18.80
CA GLU A 688 9.12 -30.57 -19.88
C GLU A 688 10.32 -30.80 -20.82
N GLY A 689 11.08 -31.90 -20.65
CA GLY A 689 12.19 -32.27 -21.54
C GLY A 689 13.49 -31.51 -21.27
N TYR A 690 13.78 -31.23 -19.98
CA TYR A 690 15.02 -30.60 -19.55
C TYR A 690 15.75 -31.48 -18.54
N THR A 691 17.07 -31.56 -18.71
CA THR A 691 17.97 -32.08 -17.68
C THR A 691 18.32 -30.96 -16.71
N LEU A 692 18.10 -31.21 -15.41
CA LEU A 692 18.49 -30.31 -14.32
C LEU A 692 19.88 -30.69 -13.79
N HIS A 693 20.85 -29.79 -14.01
CA HIS A 693 22.19 -29.89 -13.44
C HIS A 693 22.31 -29.00 -12.21
N LEU A 694 22.89 -29.53 -11.13
CA LEU A 694 23.21 -28.78 -9.91
C LEU A 694 24.72 -28.73 -9.73
N PHE A 695 25.26 -27.53 -9.58
CA PHE A 695 26.69 -27.30 -9.42
C PHE A 695 27.01 -26.52 -8.15
N ASP A 696 28.01 -26.95 -7.39
CA ASP A 696 28.63 -26.13 -6.35
C ASP A 696 29.61 -25.16 -6.99
N ILE A 697 29.30 -23.87 -6.88
CA ILE A 697 30.13 -22.75 -7.35
C ILE A 697 30.62 -21.88 -6.19
N THR A 698 30.56 -22.38 -4.95
CA THR A 698 30.99 -21.68 -3.74
C THR A 698 32.36 -21.01 -3.92
N SER A 699 32.41 -19.70 -3.66
CA SER A 699 33.65 -18.92 -3.70
C SER A 699 34.45 -19.05 -2.39
N ASP A 700 35.60 -18.41 -2.34
CA ASP A 700 36.51 -18.31 -1.20
C ASP A 700 35.90 -17.65 0.05
N VAL A 701 34.72 -17.03 -0.05
CA VAL A 701 33.92 -16.63 1.12
C VAL A 701 33.48 -17.85 1.94
N GLY A 702 33.18 -18.95 1.25
CA GLY A 702 32.74 -20.21 1.83
C GLY A 702 31.26 -20.28 2.24
N VAL A 703 30.43 -19.32 1.81
CA VAL A 703 28.96 -19.48 1.85
C VAL A 703 28.55 -20.36 0.68
N PRO A 704 27.73 -21.41 0.89
CA PRO A 704 27.25 -22.25 -0.20
C PRO A 704 26.54 -21.45 -1.29
N VAL A 705 27.00 -21.60 -2.54
CA VAL A 705 26.35 -21.07 -3.74
C VAL A 705 26.12 -22.20 -4.72
N ILE A 706 24.86 -22.41 -5.10
CA ILE A 706 24.43 -23.46 -6.01
C ILE A 706 24.00 -22.85 -7.32
N TRP A 707 24.56 -23.31 -8.43
CA TRP A 707 24.09 -22.99 -9.78
C TRP A 707 23.20 -24.12 -10.30
N ALA A 708 21.95 -23.79 -10.63
CA ALA A 708 21.03 -24.66 -11.35
C ALA A 708 21.05 -24.30 -12.85
N LEU A 709 21.39 -25.28 -13.68
CA LEU A 709 21.37 -25.17 -15.13
C LEU A 709 20.39 -26.20 -15.70
N LEU A 710 19.45 -25.73 -16.51
CA LEU A 710 18.54 -26.57 -17.27
C LEU A 710 19.06 -26.61 -18.70
N THR A 711 19.21 -27.81 -19.26
CA THR A 711 19.56 -28.02 -20.67
C THR A 711 18.48 -28.85 -21.34
N ALA A 712 17.95 -28.38 -22.47
CA ALA A 712 16.99 -29.14 -23.25
C ALA A 712 17.57 -30.48 -23.72
N ASP A 713 16.84 -31.58 -23.52
CA ASP A 713 17.26 -32.94 -23.91
C ASP A 713 16.62 -33.44 -25.22
N ARG A 714 15.62 -32.71 -25.72
CA ARG A 714 14.83 -33.03 -26.92
C ARG A 714 14.54 -31.80 -27.77
N ALA A 715 14.39 -32.02 -29.08
CA ALA A 715 14.30 -30.94 -30.08
C ALA A 715 13.15 -29.94 -29.85
N ASP A 716 11.98 -30.38 -29.37
CA ASP A 716 10.85 -29.50 -29.04
C ASP A 716 11.08 -28.70 -27.75
N ALA A 717 11.82 -29.24 -26.77
CA ALA A 717 12.24 -28.48 -25.61
C ALA A 717 13.22 -27.38 -26.04
N THR A 718 14.16 -27.69 -26.93
CA THR A 718 15.05 -26.70 -27.54
C THR A 718 14.29 -25.58 -28.25
N ALA A 719 13.15 -25.86 -28.89
CA ALA A 719 12.28 -24.84 -29.47
C ALA A 719 11.62 -23.92 -28.41
N ARG A 720 11.38 -24.42 -27.19
CA ARG A 720 10.94 -23.63 -26.03
C ARG A 720 12.11 -22.89 -25.36
N GLY A 721 13.34 -23.32 -25.55
CA GLY A 721 14.55 -22.65 -25.09
C GLY A 721 15.65 -23.67 -24.82
N ALA A 722 16.87 -23.39 -25.26
CA ALA A 722 17.98 -24.32 -25.10
C ALA A 722 18.45 -24.46 -23.64
N THR A 723 18.56 -23.33 -22.93
CA THR A 723 19.02 -23.32 -21.54
C THR A 723 18.29 -22.33 -20.65
N PHE A 724 18.20 -22.65 -19.37
CA PHE A 724 17.80 -21.73 -18.30
C PHE A 724 18.79 -21.83 -17.16
N SER A 725 19.21 -20.69 -16.62
CA SER A 725 20.25 -20.62 -15.59
C SER A 725 19.78 -19.74 -14.44
N ALA A 726 19.99 -20.20 -13.20
CA ALA A 726 19.86 -19.39 -12.00
C ALA A 726 20.82 -19.90 -10.92
N ALA A 727 21.14 -19.06 -9.94
CA ALA A 727 21.91 -19.48 -8.78
C ALA A 727 21.19 -19.11 -7.49
N GLY A 728 21.61 -19.72 -6.39
CA GLY A 728 21.13 -19.40 -5.06
C GLY A 728 22.28 -19.44 -4.07
N ALA A 729 22.39 -18.43 -3.20
CA ALA A 729 23.32 -18.43 -2.07
C ALA A 729 22.61 -18.49 -0.73
N HIS A 730 23.01 -19.43 0.12
CA HIS A 730 22.48 -19.54 1.48
C HIS A 730 23.40 -20.35 2.40
N PRO A 731 23.57 -19.98 3.68
CA PRO A 731 24.28 -20.78 4.68
C PRO A 731 23.86 -22.26 4.77
N ASP A 732 22.58 -22.51 4.61
CA ASP A 732 22.00 -23.83 4.35
C ASP A 732 21.98 -24.12 2.83
N PRO A 733 22.80 -25.07 2.33
CA PRO A 733 22.87 -25.36 0.90
C PRO A 733 21.58 -25.94 0.31
N ARG A 734 20.67 -26.51 1.11
CA ARG A 734 19.35 -26.97 0.60
C ARG A 734 18.49 -25.78 0.22
N ARG A 735 18.54 -24.69 1.00
CA ARG A 735 17.85 -23.44 0.66
C ARG A 735 18.47 -22.77 -0.56
N ALA A 736 19.78 -22.90 -0.75
CA ALA A 736 20.46 -22.47 -1.98
C ALA A 736 19.99 -23.26 -3.21
N VAL A 737 19.88 -24.60 -3.10
CA VAL A 737 19.26 -25.45 -4.16
C VAL A 737 17.82 -25.01 -4.44
N ALA A 738 17.00 -24.86 -3.40
CA ALA A 738 15.60 -24.47 -3.54
C ALA A 738 15.44 -23.13 -4.27
N ALA A 739 16.24 -22.12 -3.92
CA ALA A 739 16.23 -20.83 -4.59
C ALA A 739 16.63 -20.94 -6.08
N ALA A 740 17.74 -21.63 -6.37
CA ALA A 740 18.23 -21.80 -7.74
C ALA A 740 17.24 -22.57 -8.64
N VAL A 741 16.67 -23.68 -8.12
CA VAL A 741 15.69 -24.50 -8.85
C VAL A 741 14.37 -23.75 -9.04
N LEU A 742 13.91 -23.02 -8.01
CA LEU A 742 12.69 -22.21 -8.09
C LEU A 742 12.80 -21.17 -9.21
N GLU A 743 13.90 -20.42 -9.25
CA GLU A 743 14.09 -19.36 -10.24
C GLU A 743 14.25 -19.93 -11.65
N ALA A 744 15.11 -20.93 -11.83
CA ALA A 744 15.35 -21.52 -13.15
C ALA A 744 14.11 -22.26 -13.71
N GLY A 745 13.38 -22.99 -12.86
CA GLY A 745 12.14 -23.68 -13.24
C GLY A 745 11.00 -22.71 -13.59
N VAL A 746 10.87 -21.59 -12.86
CA VAL A 746 9.89 -20.55 -13.23
C VAL A 746 10.27 -19.86 -14.53
N ASN A 747 11.55 -19.55 -14.74
CA ASN A 747 12.02 -18.96 -15.99
C ASN A 747 11.73 -19.88 -17.19
N MET A 748 11.96 -21.19 -17.05
CA MET A 748 11.58 -22.19 -18.05
C MET A 748 10.08 -22.18 -18.37
N ALA A 749 9.22 -22.07 -17.35
CA ALA A 749 7.77 -22.10 -17.54
C ALA A 749 7.22 -20.81 -18.16
N VAL A 750 7.85 -19.66 -17.88
CA VAL A 750 7.40 -18.34 -18.36
C VAL A 750 7.94 -18.02 -19.75
N ALA A 751 9.13 -18.50 -20.13
CA ALA A 751 9.79 -18.16 -21.39
C ALA A 751 8.99 -18.42 -22.68
N PRO A 752 8.10 -19.42 -22.78
CA PRO A 752 7.22 -19.59 -23.95
C PRO A 752 6.16 -18.48 -24.11
N ARG A 753 5.84 -17.78 -23.01
CA ARG A 753 4.81 -16.71 -22.99
C ARG A 753 5.40 -15.32 -23.24
N MET A 754 6.72 -15.19 -23.18
CA MET A 754 7.41 -13.93 -23.38
C MET A 754 7.72 -13.71 -24.87
N PRO A 755 7.53 -12.49 -25.40
CA PRO A 755 7.97 -12.14 -26.75
C PRO A 755 9.46 -12.42 -26.92
N ARG A 756 9.83 -13.12 -28.00
CA ARG A 756 11.23 -13.41 -28.31
C ARG A 756 11.74 -12.47 -29.40
N PRO A 757 13.00 -12.02 -29.30
CA PRO A 757 13.67 -11.44 -30.45
C PRO A 757 13.64 -12.41 -31.64
N PRO A 758 13.52 -11.90 -32.87
CA PRO A 758 13.70 -12.70 -34.08
C PRO A 758 15.01 -13.50 -34.04
N ARG A 759 14.98 -14.72 -34.59
CA ARG A 759 16.12 -15.65 -34.49
C ARG A 759 17.38 -15.12 -35.17
N ASP A 760 17.25 -14.42 -36.29
CA ASP A 760 18.34 -13.70 -36.98
C ASP A 760 19.01 -12.68 -36.06
N ARG A 761 18.25 -11.94 -35.25
CA ARG A 761 18.82 -11.04 -34.23
C ARG A 761 19.60 -11.82 -33.15
N LEU A 762 19.09 -12.97 -32.72
CA LEU A 762 19.80 -13.79 -31.72
C LEU A 762 21.08 -14.41 -32.29
N LEU A 763 21.08 -14.82 -33.57
CA LEU A 763 22.29 -15.28 -34.26
C LEU A 763 23.31 -14.16 -34.42
N ALA A 764 22.87 -12.93 -34.73
CA ALA A 764 23.75 -11.77 -34.75
C ALA A 764 24.39 -11.48 -33.38
N MET A 765 23.67 -11.68 -32.28
CA MET A 765 24.24 -11.58 -30.92
C MET A 765 25.20 -12.72 -30.56
N LEU A 766 25.00 -13.89 -31.14
CA LEU A 766 25.89 -15.03 -30.96
C LEU A 766 27.25 -14.75 -31.64
N ASP A 767 27.20 -14.22 -32.86
CA ASP A 767 28.37 -13.89 -33.68
C ASP A 767 29.09 -12.63 -33.17
N ASP A 768 28.34 -11.60 -32.76
CA ASP A 768 28.83 -10.34 -32.20
C ASP A 768 28.24 -10.08 -30.80
N PRO A 769 28.99 -10.39 -29.72
CA PRO A 769 28.59 -10.12 -28.35
C PRO A 769 28.20 -8.67 -28.05
N ASP A 770 28.74 -7.68 -28.77
CA ASP A 770 28.42 -6.26 -28.55
C ASP A 770 26.96 -5.91 -28.93
N GLN A 771 26.27 -6.80 -29.66
CA GLN A 771 24.83 -6.68 -29.92
C GLN A 771 23.95 -7.07 -28.73
N VAL A 772 24.51 -7.69 -27.68
CA VAL A 772 23.81 -7.93 -26.42
C VAL A 772 23.84 -6.66 -25.59
N ARG A 773 22.69 -5.98 -25.44
CA ARG A 773 22.66 -4.61 -24.89
C ARG A 773 21.99 -4.49 -23.53
N ASP A 774 21.12 -5.42 -23.17
CA ASP A 774 20.34 -5.35 -21.94
C ASP A 774 20.03 -6.73 -21.33
N LEU A 775 19.29 -6.72 -20.22
CA LEU A 775 18.85 -7.91 -19.49
C LEU A 775 18.13 -8.93 -20.39
N ALA A 776 17.21 -8.44 -21.23
CA ALA A 776 16.37 -9.28 -22.07
C ALA A 776 17.22 -9.95 -23.16
N ASP A 777 18.20 -9.25 -23.71
CA ASP A 777 19.16 -9.81 -24.66
C ASP A 777 20.00 -10.94 -24.04
N HIS A 778 20.52 -10.74 -22.80
CA HIS A 778 21.26 -11.78 -22.08
C HIS A 778 20.43 -13.06 -21.89
N ALA A 779 19.17 -12.91 -21.45
CA ALA A 779 18.27 -14.04 -21.27
C ALA A 779 17.88 -14.70 -22.60
N ALA A 780 17.53 -13.91 -23.62
CA ALA A 780 17.05 -14.41 -24.89
C ALA A 780 18.13 -15.12 -25.72
N LEU A 781 19.38 -14.64 -25.67
CA LEU A 781 20.50 -15.26 -26.38
C LEU A 781 20.67 -16.73 -26.00
N HIS A 782 20.55 -17.05 -24.71
CA HIS A 782 20.78 -18.40 -24.19
C HIS A 782 19.59 -19.35 -24.38
N LEU A 783 18.50 -18.86 -24.97
CA LEU A 783 17.44 -19.72 -25.51
C LEU A 783 17.83 -20.36 -26.85
N LEU A 784 18.89 -19.87 -27.52
CA LEU A 784 19.39 -20.47 -28.75
C LEU A 784 20.15 -21.77 -28.50
N ALA A 785 19.84 -22.79 -29.29
CA ALA A 785 20.55 -24.08 -29.27
C ALA A 785 22.06 -23.92 -29.50
N GLU A 786 22.44 -22.97 -30.35
CA GLU A 786 23.83 -22.67 -30.68
C GLU A 786 24.68 -22.19 -29.48
N THR A 787 24.04 -21.80 -28.37
CA THR A 787 24.75 -21.42 -27.15
C THR A 787 25.11 -22.60 -26.24
N LEU A 788 24.57 -23.80 -26.48
CA LEU A 788 24.85 -25.00 -25.66
C LEU A 788 26.35 -25.27 -25.47
N PRO A 789 27.23 -25.18 -26.50
CA PRO A 789 28.66 -25.39 -26.32
C PRO A 789 29.35 -24.43 -25.33
N ARG A 790 28.73 -23.27 -25.02
CA ARG A 790 29.25 -22.34 -24.01
C ARG A 790 29.23 -22.93 -22.60
N PHE A 791 28.45 -23.98 -22.37
CA PHE A 791 28.29 -24.66 -21.08
C PHE A 791 29.15 -25.92 -20.93
N ASP A 792 29.87 -26.34 -21.98
CA ASP A 792 30.68 -27.58 -21.98
C ASP A 792 31.68 -27.64 -20.83
N PHE A 793 32.21 -26.50 -20.39
CA PHE A 793 33.13 -26.45 -19.25
C PHE A 793 32.47 -26.98 -17.95
N ALA A 794 31.15 -26.86 -17.83
CA ALA A 794 30.37 -27.29 -16.68
C ALA A 794 29.66 -28.64 -16.89
N THR A 795 29.21 -28.94 -18.10
CA THR A 795 28.40 -30.13 -18.41
C THR A 795 29.21 -31.33 -18.90
N ARG A 796 30.54 -31.22 -18.98
CA ARG A 796 31.42 -32.38 -19.27
C ARG A 796 31.10 -33.54 -18.32
N PRO A 797 31.09 -34.80 -18.81
CA PRO A 797 30.81 -35.95 -17.98
C PRO A 797 31.73 -35.99 -16.75
N ALA A 798 31.12 -35.90 -15.58
CA ALA A 798 31.75 -36.07 -14.28
C ALA A 798 30.74 -36.71 -13.34
N ASP A 799 31.18 -37.65 -12.49
CA ASP A 799 30.28 -38.29 -11.54
C ASP A 799 29.80 -37.25 -10.51
N PRO A 800 28.48 -37.02 -10.38
CA PRO A 800 27.95 -36.06 -9.44
C PRO A 800 28.25 -36.51 -8.01
N ARG A 801 28.73 -35.58 -7.17
CA ARG A 801 28.99 -35.88 -5.77
C ARG A 801 27.70 -36.00 -4.98
N PRO A 802 27.58 -36.98 -4.06
CA PRO A 802 26.45 -37.05 -3.16
C PRO A 802 26.32 -35.77 -2.33
N PHE A 803 25.16 -35.12 -2.42
CA PHE A 803 24.92 -33.78 -1.85
C PHE A 803 25.30 -33.69 -0.36
N ASP A 804 24.84 -34.63 0.46
CA ASP A 804 25.07 -34.60 1.91
C ASP A 804 26.52 -34.84 2.30
N ALA A 805 27.20 -35.73 1.59
CA ALA A 805 28.62 -35.97 1.81
C ALA A 805 29.46 -34.73 1.45
N HIS A 806 29.09 -34.02 0.37
CA HIS A 806 29.82 -32.84 -0.09
C HIS A 806 29.70 -31.63 0.86
N PHE A 807 28.52 -31.45 1.47
CA PHE A 807 28.24 -30.35 2.40
C PHE A 807 28.31 -30.71 3.89
N ALA A 808 28.76 -31.92 4.23
CA ALA A 808 28.90 -32.38 5.62
C ALA A 808 29.71 -31.38 6.46
N GLY A 809 29.19 -30.98 7.62
CA GLY A 809 29.83 -30.03 8.55
C GLY A 809 29.91 -28.58 8.08
N ARG A 810 29.69 -28.28 6.78
CA ARG A 810 29.76 -26.88 6.27
C ARG A 810 28.64 -25.99 6.79
N ARG A 811 27.48 -26.60 7.13
CA ARG A 811 26.31 -25.91 7.69
C ARG A 811 26.60 -25.31 9.07
N ASP A 812 27.43 -25.97 9.87
CA ASP A 812 27.61 -25.61 11.28
C ASP A 812 28.40 -24.32 11.46
N ARG A 813 29.26 -23.97 10.48
CA ARG A 813 30.00 -22.70 10.44
C ARG A 813 29.09 -21.48 10.56
N TRP A 814 27.88 -21.57 10.01
CA TRP A 814 26.97 -20.43 9.85
C TRP A 814 25.75 -20.49 10.77
N ARG A 815 25.57 -21.58 11.51
CA ARG A 815 24.45 -21.73 12.45
C ARG A 815 24.69 -20.90 13.69
N HIS A 816 23.72 -20.04 14.01
CA HIS A 816 23.71 -19.26 15.24
C HIS A 816 22.27 -18.86 15.60
N PRO A 817 21.89 -18.82 16.89
CA PRO A 817 20.55 -18.38 17.31
C PRO A 817 20.30 -16.87 17.13
N ASP A 818 21.32 -16.08 16.83
CA ASP A 818 21.25 -14.64 16.59
C ASP A 818 21.75 -14.31 15.18
N LEU A 819 20.89 -13.67 14.39
CA LEU A 819 21.14 -13.24 13.02
C LEU A 819 22.35 -12.30 12.92
N THR A 820 22.55 -11.48 13.95
CA THR A 820 23.60 -10.47 13.96
C THR A 820 24.97 -11.12 14.03
N GLU A 821 25.12 -12.24 14.73
CA GLU A 821 26.39 -13.00 14.70
C GLU A 821 26.62 -13.70 13.36
N VAL A 822 25.55 -14.17 12.70
CA VAL A 822 25.65 -14.71 11.33
C VAL A 822 26.13 -13.62 10.37
N LEU A 823 25.57 -12.40 10.49
CA LEU A 823 25.97 -11.25 9.71
C LEU A 823 27.44 -10.86 9.97
N ARG A 824 27.90 -10.81 11.23
CA ARG A 824 29.31 -10.50 11.53
C ARG A 824 30.26 -11.51 10.89
N ARG A 825 29.98 -12.81 11.03
CA ARG A 825 30.76 -13.88 10.38
C ARG A 825 30.79 -13.73 8.85
N LEU A 826 29.68 -13.29 8.25
CA LEU A 826 29.58 -13.06 6.82
C LEU A 826 30.42 -11.86 6.37
N VAL A 827 30.35 -10.75 7.11
CA VAL A 827 31.17 -9.55 6.87
C VAL A 827 32.65 -9.90 6.96
N ASP A 828 33.07 -10.62 8.00
CA ASP A 828 34.46 -11.06 8.18
C ASP A 828 34.92 -11.95 7.03
N ALA A 829 34.08 -12.89 6.58
CA ALA A 829 34.39 -13.77 5.46
C ALA A 829 34.51 -13.01 4.13
N MET A 830 33.62 -12.05 3.88
CA MET A 830 33.68 -11.19 2.69
C MET A 830 34.94 -10.30 2.71
N ALA A 831 35.27 -9.71 3.86
CA ALA A 831 36.47 -8.89 4.04
C ALA A 831 37.75 -9.70 3.83
N ALA A 832 37.83 -10.90 4.42
CA ALA A 832 38.95 -11.83 4.24
C ALA A 832 39.13 -12.26 2.77
N ALA A 833 38.02 -12.37 2.04
CA ALA A 833 38.00 -12.64 0.61
C ALA A 833 38.24 -11.38 -0.25
N GLY A 834 38.63 -10.25 0.35
CA GLY A 834 38.98 -9.01 -0.33
C GLY A 834 37.80 -8.20 -0.88
N MET A 835 36.61 -8.40 -0.34
CA MET A 835 35.39 -7.69 -0.75
C MET A 835 34.59 -7.16 0.45
N PRO A 836 35.14 -6.21 1.22
CA PRO A 836 34.47 -5.68 2.40
C PRO A 836 33.12 -5.03 2.02
N PRO A 837 32.01 -5.40 2.66
CA PRO A 837 30.68 -4.87 2.32
C PRO A 837 30.52 -3.43 2.81
N LEU A 838 30.14 -2.55 1.89
CA LEU A 838 29.76 -1.16 2.12
C LEU A 838 28.24 -1.05 2.05
N VAL A 839 27.62 -0.57 3.11
CA VAL A 839 26.15 -0.50 3.22
C VAL A 839 25.67 0.92 2.95
N VAL A 840 24.86 1.09 1.92
CA VAL A 840 24.08 2.31 1.68
C VAL A 840 22.65 2.07 2.17
N ARG A 841 22.18 2.91 3.10
CA ARG A 841 20.79 2.84 3.60
C ARG A 841 19.84 3.49 2.60
N GLN A 842 18.87 2.72 2.11
CA GLN A 842 17.90 3.17 1.10
C GLN A 842 16.49 3.29 1.64
N THR A 843 16.29 3.05 2.93
CA THR A 843 14.98 3.00 3.59
C THR A 843 14.22 4.32 3.42
N GLY A 844 13.15 4.28 2.63
CA GLY A 844 12.22 5.37 2.42
C GLY A 844 11.09 5.41 3.44
N ALA A 845 10.11 6.29 3.19
CA ALA A 845 8.95 6.45 4.05
C ALA A 845 8.01 5.23 4.07
N ALA A 846 7.95 4.49 2.95
CA ALA A 846 7.12 3.29 2.83
C ALA A 846 7.62 2.18 3.76
N GLU A 847 8.91 1.90 3.64
CA GLU A 847 9.58 0.84 4.38
C GLU A 847 9.50 1.15 5.87
N ARG A 848 9.79 2.39 6.29
CA ARG A 848 9.67 2.81 7.70
C ARG A 848 8.28 2.53 8.29
N ARG A 849 7.21 2.88 7.57
CA ARG A 849 5.82 2.65 8.03
C ARG A 849 5.44 1.18 8.10
N LEU A 850 6.04 0.36 7.24
CA LEU A 850 5.88 -1.09 7.24
C LEU A 850 6.80 -1.81 8.24
N GLY A 851 7.65 -1.07 8.98
CA GLY A 851 8.67 -1.67 9.84
C GLY A 851 9.76 -2.41 9.05
N LEU A 852 9.95 -2.06 7.78
CA LEU A 852 10.94 -2.63 6.88
C LEU A 852 12.19 -1.74 6.78
N THR A 853 13.29 -2.36 6.39
CA THR A 853 14.55 -1.69 6.08
C THR A 853 15.00 -2.10 4.69
N ALA A 854 15.35 -1.12 3.85
CA ALA A 854 15.94 -1.33 2.53
C ALA A 854 17.39 -0.82 2.50
N VAL A 855 18.28 -1.58 1.86
CA VAL A 855 19.71 -1.28 1.72
C VAL A 855 20.22 -1.69 0.34
N LYS A 856 21.35 -1.10 -0.06
CA LYS A 856 22.24 -1.61 -1.10
C LYS A 856 23.59 -1.94 -0.47
N VAL A 857 24.10 -3.13 -0.74
CA VAL A 857 25.48 -3.51 -0.43
C VAL A 857 26.33 -3.35 -1.69
N LEU A 858 27.44 -2.63 -1.55
CA LEU A 858 28.51 -2.57 -2.55
C LEU A 858 29.71 -3.31 -1.97
N ALA A 859 30.33 -4.20 -2.73
CA ALA A 859 31.49 -4.97 -2.28
C ALA A 859 32.67 -4.72 -3.22
N PRO A 860 33.49 -3.68 -3.00
CA PRO A 860 34.64 -3.40 -3.84
C PRO A 860 35.57 -4.62 -3.91
N GLY A 861 35.86 -5.11 -5.11
CA GLY A 861 36.61 -6.35 -5.34
C GLY A 861 35.76 -7.57 -5.70
N ALA A 862 34.44 -7.53 -5.53
CA ALA A 862 33.50 -8.50 -6.09
C ALA A 862 33.24 -8.21 -7.58
N LEU A 863 32.94 -9.25 -8.37
CA LEU A 863 32.49 -9.07 -9.75
C LEU A 863 31.04 -8.54 -9.77
N PRO A 864 30.78 -7.39 -10.40
CA PRO A 864 29.44 -6.83 -10.45
C PRO A 864 28.59 -7.45 -11.57
N MET A 865 27.30 -7.70 -11.29
CA MET A 865 26.34 -8.16 -12.29
C MET A 865 25.88 -7.01 -13.19
N THR A 866 26.39 -6.99 -14.42
CA THR A 866 26.14 -5.96 -15.43
C THR A 866 25.43 -6.54 -16.64
N PHE A 867 24.47 -5.81 -17.20
CA PHE A 867 23.75 -6.24 -18.39
C PHE A 867 24.14 -5.40 -19.61
N GLY A 868 24.25 -6.06 -20.75
CA GLY A 868 24.88 -5.53 -21.95
C GLY A 868 26.37 -5.85 -21.97
N HIS A 869 26.87 -6.41 -23.07
CA HIS A 869 28.25 -6.90 -23.14
C HIS A 869 29.29 -5.79 -23.00
N LEU A 870 28.98 -4.60 -23.51
CA LEU A 870 29.82 -3.41 -23.38
C LEU A 870 29.87 -2.85 -21.95
N ASN A 871 28.93 -3.24 -21.08
CA ASN A 871 28.90 -2.79 -19.68
C ASN A 871 29.68 -3.71 -18.73
N ARG A 872 30.33 -4.76 -19.26
CA ARG A 872 31.11 -5.72 -18.47
C ARG A 872 32.20 -5.00 -17.66
N ARG A 873 32.58 -5.61 -16.54
CA ARG A 873 33.62 -5.10 -15.62
C ARG A 873 34.43 -6.27 -15.10
N VAL A 874 35.25 -6.83 -15.98
CA VAL A 874 36.01 -8.06 -15.73
C VAL A 874 37.47 -7.81 -15.32
N ASP A 875 37.95 -6.57 -15.38
CA ASP A 875 39.33 -6.23 -14.99
C ASP A 875 39.53 -6.06 -13.46
N LEU A 876 39.19 -7.09 -12.69
CA LEU A 876 39.30 -7.10 -11.22
C LEU A 876 40.35 -8.09 -10.71
N PRO A 877 41.10 -7.77 -9.62
CA PRO A 877 42.13 -8.67 -9.07
C PRO A 877 41.61 -10.06 -8.70
N ARG A 878 40.35 -10.18 -8.31
CA ARG A 878 39.69 -11.45 -7.96
C ARG A 878 39.61 -12.39 -9.17
N LEU A 879 39.22 -11.86 -10.33
CA LEU A 879 39.17 -12.64 -11.56
C LEU A 879 40.59 -13.01 -12.01
N ARG A 880 41.52 -12.06 -12.05
CA ARG A 880 42.93 -12.29 -12.46
C ARG A 880 43.61 -13.38 -11.64
N ARG A 881 43.38 -13.43 -10.32
CA ARG A 881 43.93 -14.47 -9.43
C ARG A 881 43.41 -15.87 -9.74
N ARG A 882 42.17 -15.99 -10.20
CA ARG A 882 41.52 -17.26 -10.50
C ARG A 882 41.73 -17.71 -11.95
N SER A 883 41.94 -16.77 -12.86
CA SER A 883 42.25 -17.01 -14.28
C SER A 883 43.68 -17.50 -14.55
N GLY A 884 44.43 -17.93 -13.52
CA GLY A 884 45.84 -18.34 -13.60
C GLY A 884 46.17 -19.56 -14.48
N THR A 885 45.24 -20.06 -15.30
CA THR A 885 45.45 -21.19 -16.21
C THR A 885 44.74 -20.96 -17.55
N GLY A 886 45.38 -20.22 -18.45
CA GLY A 886 45.12 -20.28 -19.90
C GLY A 886 44.72 -18.95 -20.57
N PRO A 887 45.48 -18.45 -21.56
CA PRO A 887 44.97 -17.42 -22.47
C PRO A 887 43.98 -18.06 -23.46
N GLY A 888 42.85 -17.41 -23.74
CA GLY A 888 42.13 -17.62 -25.01
C GLY A 888 40.61 -17.82 -24.99
N ARG A 889 39.92 -17.90 -23.84
CA ARG A 889 38.44 -17.87 -23.88
C ARG A 889 37.97 -16.41 -24.02
N PRO A 890 37.23 -16.06 -25.08
CA PRO A 890 36.65 -14.72 -25.19
C PRO A 890 35.68 -14.49 -24.03
N THR A 891 35.63 -13.26 -23.52
CA THR A 891 34.63 -12.87 -22.53
C THR A 891 33.26 -12.93 -23.19
N LEU A 892 32.39 -13.84 -22.75
CA LEU A 892 31.06 -14.01 -23.34
C LEU A 892 29.97 -13.39 -22.45
N PRO A 893 28.86 -12.89 -23.03
CA PRO A 893 27.69 -12.50 -22.27
C PRO A 893 27.21 -13.66 -21.38
N HIS A 894 26.99 -13.39 -20.09
CA HIS A 894 26.57 -14.43 -19.15
C HIS A 894 25.08 -14.81 -19.33
N PRO A 895 24.68 -16.03 -18.96
CA PRO A 895 23.29 -16.50 -19.08
C PRO A 895 22.41 -16.15 -17.87
N PHE A 896 22.94 -15.45 -16.87
CA PHE A 896 22.17 -15.03 -15.70
C PHE A 896 21.08 -14.01 -16.11
N PRO A 897 19.80 -14.23 -15.73
CA PRO A 897 18.67 -13.37 -16.06
C PRO A 897 18.45 -12.17 -15.13
#